data_AF-A0A7S3JUI8-F1
#
_entry.id   AF-A0A7S3JUI8-F1
#
_cell.length_a   1.000
_cell.length_b   1.000
_cell.length_c   1.000
_cell.angle_alpha   90.00
_cell.angle_beta   90.00
_cell.angle_gamma   90.00
#
_symmetry.space_group_name_H-M   'P 1'
#
loop_
_entity.id
_entity.type
_entity.pdbx_description
1 polymer ?
#
loop_
_entity_poly.entity_id
_entity_poly.type
_entity_poly.pdbx_seq_one_letter_code
_entity_poly.pdbx_strand_id
1 'polypeptide(L)'
;RGIHMKMELLRYYVSKHEGTAVRRISEAAEGSGLAERVELMEDAHLVWLNTPIKRQKSVQKCYNHIIGASILENKAKLAILEERMALPTLKSVIIKQGVSWSCKPGERWVAKDPTANSGVGLWFLEKNNGTTEMVWDRDMILQQYLEYPRLWHGRKAQYRCYAILKAGGEAWLYRGRMLQVCAKPYGDGLSFQDHRVHVTNVATNIDDPFFTPEMPEMMEIADPGGDFNKIARLVADLANAAAPFLFAASTHHFELCGIDILFDSMTNNPWLIEINCPPNNAGSMPQGSVEHFHSTLYRELLSAFVRELPSPNWIQVRSAISVATPTLTSRFKHTARWRQFLDLRDACAQICKMRQQNNNLSVTFDRTEYYDFFSTKKTTLPDIIFLENAGGSQVPRCVTQAVSNALNARWREVHGAMIKAKARALVSEFVSEATFIFFAANATAIFRQLSSMLKSDIIVCCCEESHNANNRETWGNKALLVSLVDNEQWPWAHVYAIPHASNVTGEVYNLVHLVRQIRNVNPHAFIVCDGVAMAPHRRPSSHLVDAYVVAFHKAFGPHLAACCCPRPLAQEIFSCANNYDEKSLTRIWEPGSISTEALAGVIALLDEYFCGVFEAYESAYAYFRSAETIPFYRLLVFLASNPKVHILSSTPGNYFETSSIIIDHLPVVAFVHASLSPSVIADAATVHNIAIRAGDFLAPRLLERCTASQRGKQRKTMIKREKTPIAVRISLAHYNTLEDLHSLFVLLTSLPGWQD
;
A
#
# COMPACT_ATOMS: atom_id res chain seq x y z
N ARG A 1 -30.42 38.38 -35.09
CA ARG A 1 -30.39 37.33 -36.13
C ARG A 1 -30.48 36.00 -35.40
N GLY A 2 -31.59 35.28 -35.57
CA GLY A 2 -31.89 34.05 -34.84
C GLY A 2 -30.86 32.97 -35.15
N ILE A 3 -30.21 32.47 -34.10
CA ILE A 3 -29.44 31.23 -34.17
C ILE A 3 -30.47 30.12 -33.97
N HIS A 4 -30.95 29.54 -35.07
CA HIS A 4 -31.51 28.20 -35.02
C HIS A 4 -30.38 27.27 -34.56
N MET A 5 -30.29 27.01 -33.25
CA MET A 5 -29.59 25.82 -32.76
C MET A 5 -30.32 24.63 -33.40
N LYS A 6 -29.72 24.01 -34.41
CA LYS A 6 -30.12 22.67 -34.82
C LYS A 6 -29.99 21.80 -33.58
N MET A 7 -31.11 21.40 -32.97
CA MET A 7 -31.09 20.44 -31.87
C MET A 7 -30.50 19.15 -32.43
N GLU A 8 -29.26 18.85 -32.05
CA GLU A 8 -28.59 17.62 -32.44
C GLU A 8 -29.35 16.43 -31.84
N LEU A 9 -29.61 15.42 -32.68
CA LEU A 9 -30.28 14.19 -32.29
C LEU A 9 -29.44 13.47 -31.23
N LEU A 10 -29.99 13.27 -30.03
CA LEU A 10 -29.36 12.48 -28.98
C LEU A 10 -29.66 10.99 -29.20
N ARG A 11 -28.71 10.25 -29.76
CA ARG A 11 -28.75 8.79 -29.75
C ARG A 11 -28.33 8.27 -28.39
N TYR A 12 -29.17 7.50 -27.73
CA TYR A 12 -28.86 6.97 -26.40
C TYR A 12 -29.16 5.47 -26.29
N TYR A 13 -28.37 4.78 -25.48
CA TYR A 13 -28.55 3.37 -25.18
C TYR A 13 -28.88 3.20 -23.69
N VAL A 14 -29.90 2.39 -23.41
CA VAL A 14 -30.23 1.88 -22.08
C VAL A 14 -30.56 0.40 -22.22
N SER A 15 -30.03 -0.42 -21.32
CA SER A 15 -30.27 -1.86 -21.33
C SER A 15 -31.76 -2.16 -21.20
N LYS A 16 -32.31 -2.99 -22.10
CA LYS A 16 -33.71 -3.44 -22.04
C LYS A 16 -34.05 -4.24 -20.76
N HIS A 17 -33.02 -4.72 -20.06
CA HIS A 17 -33.17 -5.48 -18.82
C HIS A 17 -33.29 -4.56 -17.58
N GLU A 18 -33.17 -3.24 -17.74
CA GLU A 18 -33.24 -2.25 -16.65
C GLU A 18 -34.53 -1.42 -16.77
N GLY A 19 -35.69 -2.04 -16.51
CA GLY A 19 -37.01 -1.44 -16.79
C GLY A 19 -37.22 -0.01 -16.25
N THR A 20 -36.82 0.26 -15.01
CA THR A 20 -36.92 1.60 -14.41
C THR A 20 -36.00 2.62 -15.09
N ALA A 21 -34.77 2.22 -15.46
CA ALA A 21 -33.83 3.09 -16.17
C ALA A 21 -34.32 3.38 -17.59
N VAL A 22 -34.87 2.38 -18.29
CA VAL A 22 -35.47 2.56 -19.63
C VAL A 22 -36.55 3.62 -19.59
N ARG A 23 -37.47 3.55 -18.63
CA ARG A 23 -38.53 4.55 -18.46
C ARG A 23 -37.94 5.94 -18.20
N ARG A 24 -37.13 6.07 -17.14
CA ARG A 24 -36.63 7.38 -16.67
C ARG A 24 -35.73 8.08 -17.69
N ILE A 25 -34.81 7.36 -18.29
CA ILE A 25 -33.86 7.94 -19.25
C ILE A 25 -34.55 8.26 -20.57
N SER A 26 -35.54 7.47 -21.01
CA SER A 26 -36.30 7.79 -22.22
C SER A 26 -37.13 9.06 -22.04
N GLU A 27 -37.89 9.15 -20.94
CA GLU A 27 -38.66 10.36 -20.60
C GLU A 27 -37.75 11.59 -20.50
N ALA A 28 -36.58 11.47 -19.87
CA ALA A 28 -35.63 12.55 -19.74
C ALA A 28 -34.98 12.93 -21.08
N ALA A 29 -34.65 11.95 -21.93
CA ALA A 29 -34.02 12.17 -23.22
C ALA A 29 -34.97 12.93 -24.17
N GLU A 30 -36.22 12.46 -24.27
CA GLU A 30 -37.30 13.11 -25.02
C GLU A 30 -37.61 14.51 -24.46
N GLY A 31 -37.67 14.64 -23.14
CA GLY A 31 -37.89 15.92 -22.46
C GLY A 31 -36.74 16.93 -22.61
N SER A 32 -35.53 16.48 -22.98
CA SER A 32 -34.35 17.32 -23.20
C SER A 32 -34.19 17.81 -24.64
N GLY A 33 -34.98 17.30 -25.59
CA GLY A 33 -34.91 17.64 -27.01
C GLY A 33 -35.04 16.40 -27.91
N LEU A 34 -34.64 16.53 -29.18
CA LEU A 34 -34.71 15.43 -30.15
C LEU A 34 -33.81 14.26 -29.71
N ALA A 35 -34.39 13.08 -29.48
CA ALA A 35 -33.69 11.89 -28.99
C ALA A 35 -34.19 10.61 -29.68
N GLU A 36 -33.30 9.63 -29.81
CA GLU A 36 -33.56 8.32 -30.40
C GLU A 36 -32.88 7.25 -29.55
N ARG A 37 -33.64 6.24 -29.13
CA ARG A 37 -33.05 5.07 -28.45
C ARG A 37 -32.50 4.11 -29.49
N VAL A 38 -31.22 3.75 -29.37
CA VAL A 38 -30.57 2.78 -30.25
C VAL A 38 -30.50 1.39 -29.61
N GLU A 39 -30.45 0.35 -30.44
CA GLU A 39 -30.38 -1.05 -29.98
C GLU A 39 -28.97 -1.50 -29.62
N LEU A 40 -27.94 -0.90 -30.23
CA LEU A 40 -26.53 -1.22 -30.00
C LEU A 40 -25.83 -0.05 -29.30
N MET A 41 -24.97 -0.36 -28.32
CA MET A 41 -24.23 0.66 -27.56
C MET A 41 -23.28 1.48 -28.45
N GLU A 42 -22.75 0.89 -29.52
CA GLU A 42 -21.80 1.54 -30.44
C GLU A 42 -22.41 2.69 -31.24
N ASP A 43 -23.72 2.69 -31.44
CA ASP A 43 -24.44 3.73 -32.16
C ASP A 43 -24.88 4.91 -31.26
N ALA A 44 -24.61 4.81 -29.95
CA ALA A 44 -25.09 5.75 -28.95
C ALA A 44 -24.07 6.87 -28.66
N HIS A 45 -24.57 8.10 -28.51
CA HIS A 45 -23.82 9.21 -27.92
C HIS A 45 -23.75 9.08 -26.39
N LEU A 46 -24.87 8.69 -25.76
CA LEU A 46 -24.98 8.42 -24.33
C LEU A 46 -25.23 6.94 -24.09
N VAL A 47 -24.40 6.31 -23.28
CA VAL A 47 -24.66 4.98 -22.72
C VAL A 47 -25.05 5.15 -21.26
N TRP A 48 -26.25 4.68 -20.89
CA TRP A 48 -26.71 4.57 -19.51
C TRP A 48 -26.84 3.10 -19.10
N LEU A 49 -26.17 2.74 -18.01
CA LEU A 49 -26.28 1.44 -17.36
C LEU A 49 -26.43 1.64 -15.86
N ASN A 50 -27.23 0.85 -15.16
CA ASN A 50 -27.19 0.86 -13.70
C ASN A 50 -25.99 0.06 -13.18
N THR A 51 -25.65 -1.05 -13.84
CA THR A 51 -24.45 -1.84 -13.51
C THR A 51 -23.37 -1.67 -14.59
N PRO A 52 -22.16 -1.23 -14.24
CA PRO A 52 -21.09 -1.00 -15.23
C PRO A 52 -20.56 -2.32 -15.83
N ILE A 53 -20.24 -2.31 -17.13
CA ILE A 53 -19.72 -3.49 -17.83
C ILE A 53 -18.22 -3.68 -17.56
N LYS A 54 -17.83 -4.85 -17.01
CA LYS A 54 -16.45 -5.18 -16.60
C LYS A 54 -15.42 -5.21 -17.75
N ARG A 55 -15.83 -5.33 -19.02
CA ARG A 55 -14.95 -5.60 -20.18
C ARG A 55 -14.78 -4.43 -21.17
N GLN A 56 -15.61 -3.39 -21.12
CA GLN A 56 -15.54 -2.25 -22.04
C GLN A 56 -15.62 -0.96 -21.23
N LYS A 57 -14.49 -0.24 -21.15
CA LYS A 57 -14.50 1.19 -20.89
C LYS A 57 -15.10 1.81 -22.16
N SER A 58 -16.34 2.26 -22.07
CA SER A 58 -17.13 2.84 -23.16
C SER A 58 -16.28 3.80 -24.01
N VAL A 59 -16.22 3.58 -25.32
CA VAL A 59 -15.60 4.49 -26.32
C VAL A 59 -16.55 5.63 -26.72
N GLN A 60 -17.76 5.60 -26.19
CA GLN A 60 -18.83 6.51 -26.51
C GLN A 60 -18.58 7.87 -25.86
N LYS A 61 -19.12 8.92 -26.52
CA LYS A 61 -18.94 10.32 -26.13
C LYS A 61 -19.26 10.52 -24.65
N CYS A 62 -20.40 10.00 -24.19
CA CYS A 62 -20.87 10.11 -22.82
C CYS A 62 -21.23 8.74 -22.22
N TYR A 63 -20.83 8.51 -20.97
CA TYR A 63 -21.10 7.30 -20.21
C TYR A 63 -21.38 7.68 -18.75
N ASN A 64 -22.44 7.10 -18.16
CA ASN A 64 -22.91 7.43 -16.83
C ASN A 64 -22.15 6.73 -15.68
N HIS A 65 -20.97 6.18 -15.98
CA HIS A 65 -20.03 5.67 -14.98
C HIS A 65 -18.64 6.20 -15.24
N ILE A 66 -17.88 6.41 -14.17
CA ILE A 66 -16.44 6.67 -14.22
C ILE A 66 -15.67 5.51 -13.60
N ILE A 67 -14.44 5.31 -14.09
CA ILE A 67 -13.56 4.25 -13.60
C ILE A 67 -13.17 4.58 -12.17
N GLY A 68 -13.40 3.64 -11.26
CA GLY A 68 -13.04 3.77 -9.85
C GLY A 68 -14.17 4.28 -8.94
N ALA A 69 -15.32 4.68 -9.50
CA ALA A 69 -16.49 5.14 -8.74
C ALA A 69 -17.00 4.15 -7.68
N SER A 70 -16.70 2.86 -7.81
CA SER A 70 -17.01 1.83 -6.80
C SER A 70 -16.46 2.13 -5.41
N ILE A 71 -15.54 3.09 -5.26
CA ILE A 71 -15.05 3.59 -3.97
C ILE A 71 -16.13 4.37 -3.19
N LEU A 72 -17.10 4.96 -3.88
CA LEU A 72 -18.18 5.76 -3.31
C LEU A 72 -19.29 4.86 -2.75
N GLU A 73 -19.73 3.87 -3.51
CA GLU A 73 -20.89 3.03 -3.18
C GLU A 73 -20.58 1.94 -2.14
N ASN A 74 -19.37 1.36 -2.18
CA ASN A 74 -19.02 0.28 -1.27
C ASN A 74 -18.74 0.83 0.14
N LYS A 75 -19.56 0.46 1.13
CA LYS A 75 -19.49 0.98 2.50
C LYS A 75 -18.10 0.84 3.15
N ALA A 76 -17.37 -0.25 2.87
CA ALA A 76 -16.01 -0.43 3.38
C ALA A 76 -14.99 0.51 2.73
N LYS A 77 -15.14 0.76 1.43
CA LYS A 77 -14.30 1.71 0.70
C LYS A 77 -14.66 3.15 1.02
N LEU A 78 -15.94 3.44 1.27
CA LEU A 78 -16.42 4.75 1.71
C LEU A 78 -15.85 5.10 3.07
N ALA A 79 -15.80 4.16 4.03
CA ALA A 79 -15.14 4.38 5.32
C ALA A 79 -13.66 4.80 5.18
N ILE A 80 -12.95 4.24 4.21
CA ILE A 80 -11.56 4.63 3.90
C ILE A 80 -11.49 6.02 3.26
N LEU A 81 -12.51 6.38 2.49
CA LEU A 81 -12.62 7.71 1.88
C LEU A 81 -12.92 8.78 2.94
N GLU A 82 -13.76 8.46 3.92
CA GLU A 82 -14.11 9.30 5.06
C GLU A 82 -12.88 9.65 5.93
N GLU A 83 -11.87 8.76 6.03
CA GLU A 83 -10.59 9.04 6.71
C GLU A 83 -9.70 10.05 5.96
N ARG A 84 -9.95 10.27 4.65
CA ARG A 84 -9.20 11.22 3.81
C ARG A 84 -9.87 12.58 3.67
N MET A 85 -11.12 12.69 4.10
CA MET A 85 -11.86 13.94 4.09
C MET A 85 -11.27 14.89 5.14
N ALA A 86 -11.15 16.17 4.78
CA ALA A 86 -10.69 17.22 5.70
C ALA A 86 -11.80 17.62 6.68
N LEU A 87 -13.06 17.48 6.27
CA LEU A 87 -14.21 17.70 7.13
C LEU A 87 -14.43 16.51 8.07
N PRO A 88 -14.90 16.75 9.31
CA PRO A 88 -15.22 15.68 10.23
C PRO A 88 -16.23 14.69 9.64
N THR A 89 -15.97 13.40 9.81
CA THR A 89 -16.87 12.30 9.43
C THR A 89 -17.29 11.52 10.68
N LEU A 90 -18.45 10.86 10.62
CA LEU A 90 -18.81 9.89 11.66
C LEU A 90 -17.78 8.77 11.62
N LYS A 91 -17.30 8.35 12.80
CA LYS A 91 -16.25 7.34 12.85
C LYS A 91 -16.76 6.02 12.26
N SER A 92 -16.07 5.51 11.24
CA SER A 92 -16.34 4.22 10.61
C SER A 92 -15.19 3.24 10.88
N VAL A 93 -15.50 2.00 11.24
CA VAL A 93 -14.51 0.95 11.54
C VAL A 93 -14.87 -0.33 10.81
N ILE A 94 -13.93 -0.90 10.08
CA ILE A 94 -14.07 -2.21 9.44
C ILE A 94 -13.70 -3.29 10.46
N ILE A 95 -14.65 -4.17 10.76
CA ILE A 95 -14.42 -5.36 11.59
C ILE A 95 -14.30 -6.57 10.68
N LYS A 96 -13.16 -7.28 10.80
CA LYS A 96 -12.91 -8.50 10.04
C LYS A 96 -13.66 -9.68 10.65
N GLN A 97 -14.02 -10.64 9.80
CA GLN A 97 -14.61 -11.91 10.25
C GLN A 97 -13.80 -12.52 11.41
N GLY A 98 -14.50 -12.97 12.47
CA GLY A 98 -13.87 -13.61 13.62
C GLY A 98 -13.19 -12.66 14.62
N VAL A 99 -13.17 -11.35 14.37
CA VAL A 99 -12.57 -10.37 15.30
C VAL A 99 -13.62 -9.86 16.29
N SER A 100 -13.32 -9.99 17.59
CA SER A 100 -14.12 -9.40 18.66
C SER A 100 -13.98 -7.88 18.68
N TRP A 101 -15.10 -7.17 18.75
CA TRP A 101 -15.12 -5.71 18.90
C TRP A 101 -15.77 -5.29 20.22
N SER A 102 -15.28 -4.20 20.81
CA SER A 102 -15.88 -3.55 21.98
C SER A 102 -15.79 -2.02 21.89
N CYS A 103 -16.74 -1.33 22.53
CA CYS A 103 -16.81 0.14 22.64
C CYS A 103 -16.80 0.60 24.10
N LYS A 104 -16.72 1.91 24.35
CA LYS A 104 -16.85 2.47 25.72
C LYS A 104 -18.32 2.44 26.19
N PRO A 105 -18.60 2.36 27.51
CA PRO A 105 -19.97 2.47 28.01
C PRO A 105 -20.64 3.75 27.53
N GLY A 106 -21.88 3.65 27.06
CA GLY A 106 -22.64 4.79 26.52
C GLY A 106 -22.35 5.15 25.06
N GLU A 107 -21.41 4.49 24.38
CA GLU A 107 -21.25 4.67 22.93
C GLU A 107 -22.28 3.84 22.15
N ARG A 108 -22.89 4.44 21.13
CA ARG A 108 -23.81 3.78 20.21
C ARG A 108 -23.25 3.68 18.79
N TRP A 109 -23.48 2.54 18.16
CA TRP A 109 -22.93 2.20 16.86
C TRP A 109 -23.95 1.46 15.99
N VAL A 110 -23.82 1.59 14.67
CA VAL A 110 -24.60 0.84 13.69
C VAL A 110 -23.67 -0.07 12.91
N ALA A 111 -23.86 -1.38 13.02
CA ALA A 111 -23.19 -2.35 12.17
C ALA A 111 -23.95 -2.48 10.84
N LYS A 112 -23.23 -2.36 9.73
CA LYS A 112 -23.73 -2.46 8.37
C LYS A 112 -22.98 -3.55 7.63
N ASP A 113 -23.72 -4.38 6.92
CA ASP A 113 -23.12 -5.30 5.96
C ASP A 113 -22.52 -4.50 4.78
N PRO A 114 -21.25 -4.71 4.38
CA PRO A 114 -20.60 -3.97 3.30
C PRO A 114 -21.27 -4.11 1.93
N THR A 115 -22.07 -5.17 1.74
CA THR A 115 -22.69 -5.56 0.47
C THR A 115 -24.22 -5.46 0.48
N ALA A 116 -24.85 -5.28 1.65
CA ALA A 116 -26.29 -5.16 1.74
C ALA A 116 -26.78 -3.74 1.43
N ASN A 117 -27.97 -3.68 0.84
CA ASN A 117 -28.70 -2.46 0.48
C ASN A 117 -30.09 -2.45 1.13
N SER A 118 -30.78 -1.31 1.07
CA SER A 118 -32.19 -1.17 1.46
C SER A 118 -32.49 -1.43 2.95
N GLY A 119 -31.56 -1.11 3.84
CA GLY A 119 -31.77 -1.24 5.30
C GLY A 119 -31.71 -2.67 5.85
N VAL A 120 -31.44 -3.67 4.99
CA VAL A 120 -31.19 -5.05 5.40
C VAL A 120 -29.77 -5.19 5.93
N GLY A 121 -29.57 -5.97 7.01
CA GLY A 121 -28.24 -6.16 7.60
C GLY A 121 -27.74 -4.94 8.37
N LEU A 122 -28.65 -4.29 9.11
CA LEU A 122 -28.33 -3.27 10.10
C LEU A 122 -28.49 -3.85 11.51
N TRP A 123 -27.49 -3.63 12.36
CA TRP A 123 -27.54 -3.99 13.78
C TRP A 123 -27.21 -2.77 14.62
N PHE A 124 -28.10 -2.44 15.56
CA PHE A 124 -27.94 -1.30 16.45
C PHE A 124 -27.27 -1.78 17.75
N LEU A 125 -26.07 -1.29 18.00
CA LEU A 125 -25.22 -1.71 19.11
C LEU A 125 -25.11 -0.62 20.17
N GLU A 126 -25.56 -0.91 21.38
CA GLU A 126 -25.45 -0.03 22.55
C GLU A 126 -24.85 -0.82 23.72
N LYS A 127 -23.82 -0.27 24.36
CA LYS A 127 -23.17 -0.90 25.51
C LYS A 127 -23.85 -0.50 26.82
N ASN A 128 -24.66 -1.40 27.37
CA ASN A 128 -25.16 -1.34 28.75
C ASN A 128 -24.20 -2.12 29.66
N ASN A 129 -23.80 -1.52 30.80
CA ASN A 129 -22.82 -2.03 31.80
C ASN A 129 -22.31 -3.48 31.58
N GLY A 130 -21.08 -3.62 31.05
CA GLY A 130 -20.42 -4.90 30.73
C GLY A 130 -19.69 -4.86 29.37
N THR A 131 -18.83 -5.82 29.04
CA THR A 131 -18.21 -5.97 27.70
C THR A 131 -19.11 -6.79 26.78
N THR A 132 -19.72 -6.17 25.77
CA THR A 132 -20.37 -6.91 24.67
C THR A 132 -19.30 -7.31 23.67
N GLU A 133 -18.95 -8.60 23.63
CA GLU A 133 -18.14 -9.16 22.55
C GLU A 133 -19.07 -9.66 21.45
N MET A 134 -18.98 -9.06 20.27
CA MET A 134 -19.66 -9.55 19.08
C MET A 134 -18.62 -10.10 18.09
N VAL A 135 -18.92 -11.28 17.57
CA VAL A 135 -18.13 -11.94 16.52
C VAL A 135 -19.04 -12.16 15.33
N TRP A 136 -18.63 -11.67 14.18
CA TRP A 136 -19.36 -11.84 12.92
C TRP A 136 -18.71 -12.91 12.05
N ASP A 137 -19.53 -13.61 11.29
CA ASP A 137 -19.14 -14.62 10.30
C ASP A 137 -18.65 -14.02 8.97
N ARG A 138 -18.64 -12.69 8.87
CA ARG A 138 -18.20 -11.93 7.70
C ARG A 138 -17.67 -10.55 8.11
N ASP A 139 -17.06 -9.86 7.15
CA ASP A 139 -16.60 -8.48 7.33
C ASP A 139 -17.80 -7.53 7.53
N MET A 140 -17.69 -6.63 8.49
CA MET A 140 -18.75 -5.70 8.91
C MET A 140 -18.23 -4.26 9.00
N ILE A 141 -19.10 -3.28 8.79
CA ILE A 141 -18.79 -1.85 8.97
C ILE A 141 -19.53 -1.32 10.19
N LEU A 142 -18.81 -0.91 11.22
CA LEU A 142 -19.36 -0.19 12.36
C LEU A 142 -19.24 1.31 12.11
N GLN A 143 -20.37 2.00 11.97
CA GLN A 143 -20.41 3.46 11.89
C GLN A 143 -20.96 4.01 13.19
N GLN A 144 -20.33 5.08 13.70
CA GLN A 144 -20.77 5.79 14.89
C GLN A 144 -22.22 6.28 14.70
N TYR A 145 -23.05 6.08 15.72
CA TYR A 145 -24.43 6.53 15.69
C TYR A 145 -24.52 8.04 15.99
N LEU A 146 -25.32 8.78 15.22
CA LEU A 146 -25.60 10.19 15.48
C LEU A 146 -26.73 10.31 16.50
N GLU A 147 -26.40 10.72 17.72
CA GLU A 147 -27.34 10.77 18.86
C GLU A 147 -28.44 11.83 18.69
N TYR A 148 -28.09 12.99 18.15
CA TYR A 148 -28.97 14.16 18.07
C TYR A 148 -29.29 14.53 16.62
N PRO A 149 -29.92 13.65 15.82
CA PRO A 149 -30.26 13.97 14.45
C PRO A 149 -31.31 15.09 14.42
N ARG A 150 -31.26 15.92 13.38
CA ARG A 150 -32.34 16.87 13.08
C ARG A 150 -33.63 16.07 12.86
N LEU A 151 -34.71 16.53 13.50
CA LEU A 151 -36.00 15.86 13.47
C LEU A 151 -36.98 16.62 12.56
N TRP A 152 -37.87 15.86 11.92
CA TRP A 152 -39.03 16.37 11.21
C TRP A 152 -40.30 15.91 11.91
N HIS A 153 -41.06 16.85 12.48
CA HIS A 153 -42.22 16.58 13.36
C HIS A 153 -41.93 15.50 14.42
N GLY A 154 -40.78 15.61 15.09
CA GLY A 154 -40.36 14.67 16.14
C GLY A 154 -39.86 13.32 15.64
N ARG A 155 -39.69 13.11 14.33
CA ARG A 155 -39.17 11.86 13.73
C ARG A 155 -37.81 12.10 13.12
N LYS A 156 -36.92 11.09 13.16
CA LYS A 156 -35.57 11.20 12.59
C LYS A 156 -35.64 11.44 11.09
N ALA A 157 -34.88 12.42 10.60
CA ALA A 157 -34.89 12.87 9.21
C ALA A 157 -33.53 12.72 8.54
N GLN A 158 -33.51 12.07 7.37
CA GLN A 158 -32.37 11.95 6.46
C GLN A 158 -32.66 12.71 5.18
N TYR A 159 -31.61 13.27 4.59
CA TYR A 159 -31.70 13.94 3.29
C TYR A 159 -30.84 13.20 2.27
N ARG A 160 -31.43 12.86 1.12
CA ARG A 160 -30.70 12.38 -0.05
C ARG A 160 -30.44 13.55 -0.99
N CYS A 161 -29.18 13.89 -1.15
CA CYS A 161 -28.71 14.92 -2.08
C CYS A 161 -28.19 14.27 -3.36
N TYR A 162 -28.29 14.96 -4.49
CA TYR A 162 -27.87 14.43 -5.79
C TYR A 162 -26.62 15.16 -6.26
N ALA A 163 -25.55 14.42 -6.56
CA ALA A 163 -24.29 14.99 -7.00
C ALA A 163 -23.81 14.30 -8.28
N ILE A 164 -23.07 15.05 -9.09
CA ILE A 164 -22.35 14.53 -10.26
C ILE A 164 -20.87 14.61 -9.95
N LEU A 165 -20.17 13.48 -10.03
CA LEU A 165 -18.71 13.43 -9.98
C LEU A 165 -18.15 13.08 -11.34
N LYS A 166 -17.04 13.70 -11.73
CA LYS A 166 -16.27 13.34 -12.92
C LYS A 166 -14.82 13.02 -12.55
N ALA A 167 -14.06 12.54 -13.53
CA ALA A 167 -12.62 12.30 -13.38
C ALA A 167 -11.87 13.58 -12.94
N GLY A 168 -10.76 13.43 -12.22
CA GLY A 168 -10.02 14.56 -11.66
C GLY A 168 -10.73 15.30 -10.50
N GLY A 169 -11.86 14.73 -10.04
CA GLY A 169 -12.65 15.19 -8.91
C GLY A 169 -13.55 16.40 -9.19
N GLU A 170 -13.81 16.76 -10.45
CA GLU A 170 -14.84 17.78 -10.71
C GLU A 170 -16.17 17.31 -10.13
N ALA A 171 -16.85 18.18 -9.38
CA ALA A 171 -18.08 17.83 -8.70
C ALA A 171 -19.14 18.93 -8.80
N TRP A 172 -20.38 18.48 -8.97
CA TRP A 172 -21.58 19.32 -9.04
C TRP A 172 -22.61 18.81 -8.06
N LEU A 173 -23.35 19.73 -7.43
CA LEU A 173 -24.44 19.44 -6.50
C LEU A 173 -25.75 19.95 -7.10
N TYR A 174 -26.77 19.10 -7.05
CA TYR A 174 -28.12 19.50 -7.41
C TYR A 174 -28.77 20.29 -6.27
N ARG A 175 -29.44 21.39 -6.61
CA ARG A 175 -30.16 22.25 -5.67
C ARG A 175 -31.29 21.53 -4.93
N GLY A 176 -31.86 20.50 -5.55
CA GLY A 176 -32.91 19.68 -4.97
C GLY A 176 -32.39 18.54 -4.09
N ARG A 177 -33.11 18.22 -3.02
CA ARG A 177 -32.87 17.05 -2.15
C ARG A 177 -34.18 16.31 -1.85
N MET A 178 -34.06 15.07 -1.39
CA MET A 178 -35.19 14.26 -0.93
C MET A 178 -35.14 14.09 0.59
N LEU A 179 -36.20 14.49 1.30
CA LEU A 179 -36.38 14.25 2.73
C LEU A 179 -37.00 12.86 2.95
N GLN A 180 -36.32 12.03 3.73
CA GLN A 180 -36.76 10.70 4.16
C GLN A 180 -36.88 10.69 5.69
N VAL A 181 -37.96 10.13 6.22
CA VAL A 181 -38.25 10.14 7.66
C VAL A 181 -38.58 8.74 8.17
N CYS A 182 -38.19 8.46 9.40
CA CYS A 182 -38.58 7.23 10.10
C CYS A 182 -40.09 7.21 10.35
N ALA A 183 -40.69 6.01 10.46
CA ALA A 183 -42.12 5.88 10.75
C ALA A 183 -42.47 6.33 12.18
N LYS A 184 -41.61 6.02 13.17
CA LYS A 184 -41.88 6.30 14.59
C LYS A 184 -41.17 7.57 15.11
N PRO A 185 -41.73 8.23 16.16
CA PRO A 185 -41.06 9.33 16.88
C PRO A 185 -39.69 8.97 17.41
N TYR A 186 -38.80 9.96 17.44
CA TYR A 186 -37.45 9.89 18.00
C TYR A 186 -37.40 10.61 19.36
N GLY A 187 -36.82 9.97 20.37
CA GLY A 187 -36.76 10.54 21.73
C GLY A 187 -36.15 9.59 22.76
N ASP A 188 -36.08 10.08 24.00
CA ASP A 188 -35.45 9.38 25.12
C ASP A 188 -36.28 8.16 25.60
N GLY A 189 -35.60 7.12 26.07
CA GLY A 189 -36.23 5.90 26.61
C GLY A 189 -36.77 4.91 25.57
N LEU A 190 -36.55 5.18 24.27
CA LEU A 190 -36.92 4.26 23.19
C LEU A 190 -35.91 3.13 23.03
N SER A 191 -36.39 1.95 22.62
CA SER A 191 -35.53 0.79 22.37
C SER A 191 -34.62 1.07 21.18
N PHE A 192 -33.30 1.00 21.41
CA PHE A 192 -32.31 1.14 20.34
C PHE A 192 -32.41 0.03 19.28
N GLN A 193 -33.13 -1.06 19.57
CA GLN A 193 -33.38 -2.16 18.64
C GLN A 193 -34.59 -1.93 17.72
N ASP A 194 -35.42 -0.90 17.93
CA ASP A 194 -36.56 -0.63 17.05
C ASP A 194 -36.09 0.13 15.79
N HIS A 195 -35.82 -0.60 14.72
CA HIS A 195 -35.32 -0.04 13.46
C HIS A 195 -36.23 1.07 12.89
N ARG A 196 -37.54 1.06 13.19
CA ARG A 196 -38.49 2.08 12.72
C ARG A 196 -38.34 3.45 13.38
N VAL A 197 -37.52 3.54 14.43
CA VAL A 197 -37.10 4.81 15.06
C VAL A 197 -35.80 5.33 14.42
N HIS A 198 -34.94 4.43 13.95
CA HIS A 198 -33.54 4.74 13.62
C HIS A 198 -33.18 4.67 12.14
N VAL A 199 -33.94 3.94 11.31
CA VAL A 199 -33.72 3.68 9.89
C VAL A 199 -34.75 4.42 9.04
N THR A 200 -34.29 5.27 8.13
CA THR A 200 -35.10 6.17 7.27
C THR A 200 -35.41 5.57 5.88
N ASN A 201 -34.86 4.39 5.55
CA ASN A 201 -35.12 3.73 4.27
C ASN A 201 -36.61 3.42 4.07
N VAL A 202 -37.14 3.74 2.89
CA VAL A 202 -38.54 3.47 2.52
C VAL A 202 -38.93 2.01 2.72
N ALA A 203 -38.10 1.07 2.25
CA ALA A 203 -38.40 -0.36 2.34
C ALA A 203 -38.61 -0.86 3.78
N THR A 204 -38.00 -0.20 4.78
CA THR A 204 -38.15 -0.55 6.20
C THR A 204 -39.41 0.05 6.82
N ASN A 205 -39.96 1.11 6.22
CA ASN A 205 -41.05 1.89 6.80
C ASN A 205 -42.37 1.80 6.01
N ILE A 206 -42.36 1.33 4.76
CA ILE A 206 -43.51 1.41 3.83
C ILE A 206 -44.77 0.70 4.33
N ASP A 207 -44.60 -0.37 5.11
CA ASP A 207 -45.71 -1.14 5.67
C ASP A 207 -46.23 -0.58 7.01
N ASP A 208 -45.62 0.48 7.54
CA ASP A 208 -46.06 1.11 8.78
C ASP A 208 -47.26 2.05 8.53
N PRO A 209 -48.34 2.00 9.32
CA PRO A 209 -49.51 2.86 9.15
C PRO A 209 -49.20 4.38 9.21
N PHE A 210 -48.08 4.75 9.83
CA PHE A 210 -47.65 6.15 9.97
C PHE A 210 -46.52 6.52 8.99
N PHE A 211 -46.24 5.66 8.00
CA PHE A 211 -45.29 5.94 6.94
C PHE A 211 -45.61 7.28 6.27
N THR A 212 -44.58 8.12 6.13
CA THR A 212 -44.68 9.36 5.37
C THR A 212 -43.82 9.20 4.11
N PRO A 213 -44.42 9.33 2.91
CA PRO A 213 -43.68 9.33 1.66
C PRO A 213 -42.55 10.35 1.66
N GLU A 214 -41.50 10.04 0.92
CA GLU A 214 -40.37 10.94 0.71
C GLU A 214 -40.85 12.27 0.12
N MET A 215 -40.22 13.38 0.52
CA MET A 215 -40.63 14.72 0.10
C MET A 215 -39.50 15.45 -0.63
N PRO A 216 -39.71 15.94 -1.87
CA PRO A 216 -38.72 16.76 -2.55
C PRO A 216 -38.68 18.17 -1.99
N GLU A 217 -37.48 18.72 -1.83
CA GLU A 217 -37.23 20.07 -1.33
C GLU A 217 -36.17 20.77 -2.19
N MET A 218 -36.39 22.06 -2.51
CA MET A 218 -35.39 22.89 -3.18
C MET A 218 -34.65 23.75 -2.16
N MET A 219 -33.33 23.62 -2.09
CA MET A 219 -32.52 24.34 -1.11
C MET A 219 -32.23 25.79 -1.57
N GLU A 220 -32.08 26.71 -0.62
CA GLU A 220 -31.62 28.07 -0.90
C GLU A 220 -30.09 28.15 -0.97
N ILE A 221 -29.56 28.89 -1.96
CA ILE A 221 -28.11 29.00 -2.21
C ILE A 221 -27.51 30.24 -1.51
N ALA A 222 -28.33 31.26 -1.26
CA ALA A 222 -27.88 32.60 -0.88
C ALA A 222 -27.29 32.70 0.55
N ASP A 223 -27.59 31.75 1.43
CA ASP A 223 -27.12 31.77 2.82
C ASP A 223 -25.83 30.92 2.99
N PRO A 224 -24.66 31.53 3.28
CA PRO A 224 -23.40 30.80 3.53
C PRO A 224 -23.45 29.82 4.70
N GLY A 225 -24.36 30.04 5.66
CA GLY A 225 -24.64 29.15 6.80
C GLY A 225 -25.70 28.10 6.51
N GLY A 226 -26.40 28.22 5.38
CA GLY A 226 -27.51 27.37 4.99
C GLY A 226 -27.10 25.95 4.60
N ASP A 227 -28.08 25.05 4.61
CA ASP A 227 -27.89 23.63 4.34
C ASP A 227 -27.14 23.38 3.02
N PHE A 228 -27.52 24.09 1.94
CA PHE A 228 -26.89 23.93 0.62
C PHE A 228 -25.38 24.12 0.66
N ASN A 229 -24.89 25.23 1.24
CA ASN A 229 -23.46 25.55 1.26
C ASN A 229 -22.67 24.61 2.17
N LYS A 230 -23.28 24.10 3.25
CA LYS A 230 -22.66 23.06 4.08
C LYS A 230 -22.53 21.73 3.31
N ILE A 231 -23.56 21.34 2.57
CA ILE A 231 -23.55 20.14 1.74
C ILE A 231 -22.57 20.32 0.56
N ALA A 232 -22.52 21.50 -0.06
CA ALA A 232 -21.57 21.81 -1.12
C ALA A 232 -20.11 21.62 -0.67
N ARG A 233 -19.77 22.10 0.54
CA ARG A 233 -18.46 21.86 1.16
C ARG A 233 -18.19 20.37 1.39
N LEU A 234 -19.19 19.63 1.91
CA LEU A 234 -19.10 18.17 2.09
C LEU A 234 -18.83 17.45 0.77
N VAL A 235 -19.57 17.78 -0.29
CA VAL A 235 -19.44 17.16 -1.62
C VAL A 235 -18.10 17.54 -2.27
N ALA A 236 -17.64 18.78 -2.12
CA ALA A 236 -16.34 19.21 -2.62
C ALA A 236 -15.18 18.47 -1.92
N ASP A 237 -15.27 18.28 -0.60
CA ASP A 237 -14.27 17.55 0.17
C ASP A 237 -14.28 16.04 -0.12
N LEU A 238 -15.47 15.45 -0.25
CA LEU A 238 -15.65 14.07 -0.74
C LEU A 238 -15.02 13.90 -2.13
N ALA A 239 -15.25 14.84 -3.04
CA ALA A 239 -14.69 14.82 -4.39
C ALA A 239 -13.16 15.01 -4.38
N ASN A 240 -12.60 15.82 -3.46
CA ASN A 240 -11.15 15.91 -3.24
C ASN A 240 -10.56 14.57 -2.79
N ALA A 241 -11.17 13.94 -1.80
CA ALA A 241 -10.74 12.65 -1.28
C ALA A 241 -10.84 11.55 -2.36
N ALA A 242 -11.88 11.63 -3.22
CA ALA A 242 -12.15 10.65 -4.27
C ALA A 242 -11.30 10.86 -5.54
N ALA A 243 -10.90 12.11 -5.83
CA ALA A 243 -10.23 12.49 -7.09
C ALA A 243 -9.08 11.54 -7.52
N PRO A 244 -8.18 11.09 -6.63
CA PRO A 244 -7.08 10.19 -7.00
C PRO A 244 -7.51 8.82 -7.53
N PHE A 245 -8.79 8.47 -7.37
CA PHE A 245 -9.35 7.17 -7.74
C PHE A 245 -10.28 7.24 -8.95
N LEU A 246 -10.66 8.44 -9.40
CA LEU A 246 -11.68 8.64 -10.42
C LEU A 246 -11.04 8.96 -11.77
N PHE A 247 -11.22 8.06 -12.74
CA PHE A 247 -10.67 8.18 -14.09
C PHE A 247 -11.77 8.03 -15.15
N ALA A 248 -11.58 8.65 -16.31
CA ALA A 248 -12.48 8.51 -17.44
C ALA A 248 -11.71 8.56 -18.76
N ALA A 249 -12.27 7.93 -19.79
CA ALA A 249 -11.74 8.01 -21.15
C ALA A 249 -12.18 9.31 -21.85
N SER A 250 -13.26 9.93 -21.37
CA SER A 250 -13.82 11.19 -21.87
C SER A 250 -14.14 12.11 -20.69
N THR A 251 -13.98 13.42 -20.87
CA THR A 251 -14.38 14.44 -19.88
C THR A 251 -15.89 14.53 -19.69
N HIS A 252 -16.67 13.89 -20.56
CA HIS A 252 -18.12 13.81 -20.49
C HIS A 252 -18.62 12.56 -19.76
N HIS A 253 -17.74 11.68 -19.30
CA HIS A 253 -18.15 10.59 -18.41
C HIS A 253 -18.36 11.14 -17.00
N PHE A 254 -19.42 10.68 -16.34
CA PHE A 254 -19.80 11.16 -15.03
C PHE A 254 -20.41 10.03 -14.20
N GLU A 255 -20.43 10.22 -12.88
CA GLU A 255 -21.14 9.35 -11.93
C GLU A 255 -22.25 10.14 -11.26
N LEU A 256 -23.50 9.68 -11.39
CA LEU A 256 -24.62 10.24 -10.64
C LEU A 256 -24.64 9.58 -9.26
N CYS A 257 -24.50 10.38 -8.22
CA CYS A 257 -24.41 9.94 -6.84
C CYS A 257 -25.62 10.43 -6.05
N GLY A 258 -26.29 9.53 -5.31
CA GLY A 258 -27.19 9.90 -4.23
C GLY A 258 -26.44 9.87 -2.91
N ILE A 259 -26.24 11.03 -2.30
CA ILE A 259 -25.48 11.23 -1.07
C ILE A 259 -26.47 11.37 0.08
N ASP A 260 -26.49 10.37 0.96
CA ASP A 260 -27.36 10.33 2.12
C ASP A 260 -26.68 11.00 3.32
N ILE A 261 -27.34 12.01 3.88
CA ILE A 261 -26.82 12.81 4.99
C ILE A 261 -27.82 12.92 6.14
N LEU A 262 -27.29 13.00 7.36
CA LEU A 262 -28.04 13.41 8.55
C LEU A 262 -27.49 14.74 9.05
N PHE A 263 -28.38 15.67 9.42
CA PHE A 263 -27.94 16.87 10.13
C PHE A 263 -27.91 16.61 11.63
N ASP A 264 -26.89 17.14 12.30
CA ASP A 264 -26.85 17.23 13.74
C ASP A 264 -27.68 18.43 14.21
N SER A 265 -28.63 18.21 15.12
CA SER A 265 -29.53 19.25 15.62
C SER A 265 -28.84 20.30 16.51
N MET A 266 -27.69 19.96 17.11
CA MET A 266 -26.92 20.85 17.99
C MET A 266 -25.96 21.72 17.18
N THR A 267 -25.22 21.12 16.25
CA THR A 267 -24.17 21.82 15.48
C THR A 267 -24.63 22.27 14.09
N ASN A 268 -25.77 21.76 13.64
CA ASN A 268 -26.29 21.98 12.31
C ASN A 268 -25.35 21.50 11.18
N ASN A 269 -24.45 20.55 11.48
CA ASN A 269 -23.50 20.00 10.51
C ASN A 269 -24.09 18.79 9.76
N PRO A 270 -23.86 18.67 8.44
CA PRO A 270 -24.25 17.49 7.69
C PRO A 270 -23.21 16.38 7.88
N TRP A 271 -23.67 15.18 8.24
CA TRP A 271 -22.87 13.98 8.36
C TRP A 271 -23.20 13.03 7.22
N LEU A 272 -22.17 12.62 6.47
CA LEU A 272 -22.28 11.61 5.42
C LEU A 272 -22.59 10.23 6.02
N ILE A 273 -23.59 9.54 5.47
CA ILE A 273 -24.05 8.23 5.96
C ILE A 273 -23.82 7.12 4.92
N GLU A 274 -24.12 7.41 3.66
CA GLU A 274 -24.13 6.46 2.55
C GLU A 274 -24.06 7.20 1.21
N ILE A 275 -23.52 6.54 0.18
CA ILE A 275 -23.58 7.00 -1.21
C ILE A 275 -24.08 5.87 -2.10
N ASN A 276 -24.97 6.16 -3.03
CA ASN A 276 -25.49 5.23 -4.03
C ASN A 276 -25.17 5.68 -5.46
N CYS A 277 -24.65 4.78 -6.30
CA CYS A 277 -24.17 5.07 -7.66
C CYS A 277 -24.65 4.02 -8.69
N PRO A 278 -25.71 4.29 -9.49
CA PRO A 278 -26.61 5.43 -9.39
C PRO A 278 -27.59 5.29 -8.19
N PRO A 279 -28.17 6.40 -7.69
CA PRO A 279 -29.20 6.34 -6.65
C PRO A 279 -30.43 5.55 -7.08
N ASN A 280 -31.22 5.07 -6.13
CA ASN A 280 -32.59 4.62 -6.42
C ASN A 280 -33.46 5.84 -6.74
N ASN A 281 -34.20 5.76 -7.86
CA ASN A 281 -34.99 6.87 -8.41
C ASN A 281 -36.42 6.44 -8.74
N ALA A 282 -36.92 5.41 -8.07
CA ALA A 282 -38.35 5.12 -8.01
C ALA A 282 -38.90 5.77 -6.75
N GLY A 283 -39.95 6.59 -6.89
CA GLY A 283 -40.66 7.10 -5.73
C GLY A 283 -41.39 5.99 -4.98
N SER A 284 -41.65 6.23 -3.69
CA SER A 284 -42.57 5.39 -2.89
C SER A 284 -43.97 5.30 -3.50
N MET A 285 -44.36 6.30 -4.30
CA MET A 285 -45.59 6.33 -5.08
C MET A 285 -45.28 6.47 -6.57
N PRO A 286 -45.99 5.75 -7.46
CA PRO A 286 -45.73 5.76 -8.90
C PRO A 286 -46.13 7.06 -9.61
N GLN A 287 -46.78 8.00 -8.91
CA GLN A 287 -47.16 9.33 -9.40
C GLN A 287 -47.07 10.35 -8.25
N GLY A 288 -46.82 11.62 -8.56
CA GLY A 288 -46.80 12.72 -7.58
C GLY A 288 -45.52 13.56 -7.61
N SER A 289 -45.29 14.34 -6.56
CA SER A 289 -44.18 15.29 -6.45
C SER A 289 -42.80 14.64 -6.53
N VAL A 290 -42.63 13.43 -5.98
CA VAL A 290 -41.37 12.67 -6.01
C VAL A 290 -41.00 12.27 -7.44
N GLU A 291 -41.95 11.73 -8.20
CA GLU A 291 -41.74 11.35 -9.59
C GLU A 291 -41.49 12.59 -10.47
N HIS A 292 -42.21 13.69 -10.24
CA HIS A 292 -41.97 14.97 -10.91
C HIS A 292 -40.55 15.52 -10.64
N PHE A 293 -40.09 15.39 -9.40
CA PHE A 293 -38.73 15.78 -9.01
C PHE A 293 -37.68 14.96 -9.75
N HIS A 294 -37.78 13.63 -9.76
CA HIS A 294 -36.82 12.78 -10.47
C HIS A 294 -36.85 13.02 -11.98
N SER A 295 -38.02 13.15 -12.60
CA SER A 295 -38.10 13.46 -14.02
C SER A 295 -37.45 14.81 -14.35
N THR A 296 -37.58 15.81 -13.47
CA THR A 296 -36.89 17.11 -13.62
C THR A 296 -35.38 16.99 -13.44
N LEU A 297 -34.92 16.32 -12.37
CA LEU A 297 -33.50 16.04 -12.09
C LEU A 297 -32.80 15.42 -13.30
N TYR A 298 -33.40 14.36 -13.87
CA TYR A 298 -32.82 13.62 -14.98
C TYR A 298 -32.83 14.42 -16.30
N ARG A 299 -33.92 15.14 -16.59
CA ARG A 299 -33.97 16.04 -17.76
C ARG A 299 -32.89 17.10 -17.69
N GLU A 300 -32.70 17.72 -16.53
CA GLU A 300 -31.66 18.74 -16.32
C GLU A 300 -30.25 18.14 -16.33
N LEU A 301 -30.07 16.92 -15.81
CA LEU A 301 -28.80 16.19 -15.90
C LEU A 301 -28.42 15.94 -17.36
N LEU A 302 -29.32 15.42 -18.18
CA LEU A 302 -29.04 15.18 -19.61
C LEU A 302 -28.77 16.49 -20.34
N SER A 303 -29.53 17.54 -20.02
CA SER A 303 -29.30 18.88 -20.58
C SER A 303 -27.91 19.39 -20.22
N ALA A 304 -27.49 19.30 -18.95
CA ALA A 304 -26.24 19.86 -18.45
C ALA A 304 -24.99 19.04 -18.84
N PHE A 305 -25.03 17.72 -18.70
CA PHE A 305 -23.83 16.89 -18.80
C PHE A 305 -23.72 16.09 -20.10
N VAL A 306 -24.82 15.97 -20.86
CA VAL A 306 -24.84 15.26 -22.16
C VAL A 306 -24.96 16.25 -23.31
N ARG A 307 -25.82 17.27 -23.17
CA ARG A 307 -26.03 18.32 -24.17
C ARG A 307 -25.28 19.62 -23.89
N GLU A 308 -24.60 19.73 -22.75
CA GLU A 308 -23.80 20.90 -22.35
C GLU A 308 -24.58 22.23 -22.33
N LEU A 309 -25.88 22.15 -21.99
CA LEU A 309 -26.74 23.32 -21.82
C LEU A 309 -26.64 23.85 -20.38
N PRO A 310 -26.74 25.17 -20.15
CA PRO A 310 -26.74 25.74 -18.80
C PRO A 310 -27.86 25.14 -17.95
N SER A 311 -27.56 24.83 -16.69
CA SER A 311 -28.57 24.42 -15.71
C SER A 311 -28.60 25.42 -14.54
N PRO A 312 -29.80 25.88 -14.12
CA PRO A 312 -29.93 26.74 -12.94
C PRO A 312 -29.85 25.95 -11.62
N ASN A 313 -29.92 24.62 -11.66
CA ASN A 313 -30.03 23.78 -10.46
C ASN A 313 -28.81 22.88 -10.24
N TRP A 314 -28.01 22.58 -11.26
CA TRP A 314 -26.71 21.94 -11.08
C TRP A 314 -25.64 23.00 -10.83
N ILE A 315 -25.12 23.04 -9.61
CA ILE A 315 -24.12 24.02 -9.19
C ILE A 315 -22.77 23.33 -9.08
N GLN A 316 -21.75 23.87 -9.73
CA GLN A 316 -20.39 23.37 -9.59
C GLN A 316 -19.88 23.70 -8.18
N VAL A 317 -19.51 22.67 -7.43
CA VAL A 317 -18.98 22.82 -6.06
C VAL A 317 -17.47 22.57 -6.01
N ARG A 318 -16.91 21.94 -7.06
CA ARG A 318 -15.48 21.73 -7.22
C ARG A 318 -15.09 21.63 -8.70
N SER A 319 -14.06 22.36 -9.11
CA SER A 319 -13.45 22.23 -10.44
C SER A 319 -12.50 21.03 -10.51
N ALA A 320 -12.28 20.46 -11.72
CA ALA A 320 -11.23 19.47 -11.92
C ALA A 320 -9.85 20.05 -11.54
N ILE A 321 -8.98 19.23 -10.96
CA ILE A 321 -7.54 19.54 -10.95
C ILE A 321 -7.02 19.24 -12.36
N SER A 322 -6.25 20.15 -12.95
CA SER A 322 -5.54 19.89 -14.21
C SER A 322 -4.53 18.76 -13.99
N VAL A 323 -4.96 17.53 -14.23
CA VAL A 323 -4.12 16.34 -14.28
C VAL A 323 -4.05 15.99 -15.76
N ALA A 324 -2.85 16.01 -16.35
CA ALA A 324 -2.65 15.60 -17.73
C ALA A 324 -3.27 14.21 -17.94
N THR A 325 -4.27 14.13 -18.82
CA THR A 325 -5.03 12.91 -19.10
C THR A 325 -4.09 11.85 -19.67
N PRO A 326 -3.85 10.70 -19.02
CA PRO A 326 -3.18 9.60 -19.68
C PRO A 326 -4.20 8.97 -20.64
N THR A 327 -3.97 9.12 -21.94
CA THR A 327 -4.70 8.38 -22.97
C THR A 327 -4.52 6.88 -22.74
N LEU A 328 -5.58 6.23 -22.26
CA LEU A 328 -5.67 4.80 -22.03
C LEU A 328 -5.71 4.06 -23.37
N THR A 329 -4.55 3.62 -23.87
CA THR A 329 -4.50 2.64 -24.95
C THR A 329 -4.98 1.28 -24.45
N SER A 330 -5.96 0.74 -25.17
CA SER A 330 -6.65 -0.51 -24.89
C SER A 330 -5.71 -1.70 -25.01
N ARG A 331 -5.54 -2.47 -23.92
CA ARG A 331 -5.39 -3.94 -23.83
C ARG A 331 -4.67 -4.34 -22.53
N PHE A 332 -5.35 -4.26 -21.38
CA PHE A 332 -4.80 -4.84 -20.15
C PHE A 332 -5.90 -5.50 -19.31
N LYS A 333 -5.69 -6.77 -18.94
CA LYS A 333 -6.60 -7.54 -18.09
C LYS A 333 -6.59 -6.95 -16.67
N HIS A 334 -7.63 -6.17 -16.36
CA HIS A 334 -7.70 -5.29 -15.18
C HIS A 334 -8.00 -5.97 -13.83
N THR A 335 -8.45 -7.22 -13.81
CA THR A 335 -8.97 -7.87 -12.59
C THR A 335 -7.91 -8.43 -11.64
N ALA A 336 -6.76 -8.88 -12.14
CA ALA A 336 -5.67 -9.39 -11.29
C ALA A 336 -4.93 -8.24 -10.58
N ARG A 337 -4.56 -7.19 -11.34
CA ARG A 337 -3.89 -6.00 -10.80
C ARG A 337 -4.73 -5.19 -9.81
N TRP A 338 -6.06 -5.21 -9.95
CA TRP A 338 -6.95 -4.50 -9.02
C TRP A 338 -7.11 -5.22 -7.67
N ARG A 339 -7.16 -6.55 -7.65
CA ARG A 339 -7.13 -7.33 -6.39
C ARG A 339 -5.82 -7.09 -5.65
N GLN A 340 -4.71 -7.14 -6.39
CA GLN A 340 -3.37 -6.87 -5.85
C GLN A 340 -3.27 -5.48 -5.25
N PHE A 341 -3.82 -4.46 -5.92
CA PHE A 341 -3.89 -3.09 -5.39
C PHE A 341 -4.73 -2.97 -4.10
N LEU A 342 -5.80 -3.75 -3.95
CA LEU A 342 -6.65 -3.75 -2.75
C LEU A 342 -5.99 -4.49 -1.57
N ASP A 343 -5.40 -5.66 -1.82
CA ASP A 343 -4.62 -6.42 -0.82
C ASP A 343 -3.42 -5.57 -0.31
N LEU A 344 -2.83 -4.79 -1.22
CA LEU A 344 -1.77 -3.81 -0.96
C LEU A 344 -2.19 -2.58 -0.16
N ARG A 345 -3.41 -2.09 -0.40
CA ARG A 345 -3.98 -0.96 0.34
C ARG A 345 -4.29 -1.38 1.77
N ASP A 346 -4.88 -2.55 1.95
CA ASP A 346 -5.21 -3.07 3.28
C ASP A 346 -3.93 -3.36 4.08
N ALA A 347 -2.87 -3.80 3.41
CA ALA A 347 -1.50 -3.88 3.92
C ALA A 347 -0.94 -2.52 4.38
N CYS A 348 -1.01 -1.49 3.54
CA CYS A 348 -0.55 -0.14 3.91
C CYS A 348 -1.41 0.47 5.03
N ALA A 349 -2.72 0.22 5.04
CA ALA A 349 -3.63 0.68 6.09
C ALA A 349 -3.37 -0.04 7.43
N GLN A 350 -3.04 -1.34 7.41
CA GLN A 350 -2.57 -2.07 8.59
C GLN A 350 -1.24 -1.49 9.11
N ILE A 351 -0.29 -1.15 8.24
CA ILE A 351 0.99 -0.54 8.64
C ILE A 351 0.78 0.88 9.17
N CYS A 352 -0.09 1.69 8.57
CA CYS A 352 -0.46 3.01 9.09
C CYS A 352 -1.18 2.91 10.45
N LYS A 353 -2.03 1.88 10.64
CA LYS A 353 -2.62 1.57 11.95
C LYS A 353 -1.59 1.09 12.96
N MET A 354 -0.60 0.27 12.57
CA MET A 354 0.56 -0.06 13.42
C MET A 354 1.36 1.19 13.79
N ARG A 355 1.51 2.14 12.86
CA ARG A 355 2.15 3.46 13.10
C ARG A 355 1.37 4.29 14.13
N GLN A 356 0.04 4.29 14.06
CA GLN A 356 -0.85 4.96 15.01
C GLN A 356 -0.99 4.22 16.36
N GLN A 357 -0.86 2.89 16.38
CA GLN A 357 -0.84 2.09 17.61
C GLN A 357 0.51 2.19 18.34
N ASN A 358 1.60 2.39 17.60
CA ASN A 358 2.93 2.70 18.12
C ASN A 358 3.15 4.21 18.33
N ASN A 359 2.08 5.01 18.50
CA ASN A 359 2.10 6.47 18.71
C ASN A 359 2.86 6.97 19.97
N ASN A 360 3.63 6.11 20.63
CA ASN A 360 4.72 6.56 21.51
C ASN A 360 5.99 6.97 20.73
N LEU A 361 6.09 6.68 19.43
CA LEU A 361 7.23 7.10 18.61
C LEU A 361 7.03 8.53 18.08
N SER A 362 7.24 9.52 18.94
CA SER A 362 7.21 10.96 18.62
C SER A 362 8.45 11.45 17.86
N VAL A 363 9.20 10.57 17.19
CA VAL A 363 10.44 10.94 16.52
C VAL A 363 10.11 11.61 15.18
N THR A 364 10.25 12.94 15.16
CA THR A 364 10.22 13.72 13.91
C THR A 364 11.60 13.55 13.26
N PHE A 365 11.77 12.53 12.42
CA PHE A 365 13.07 12.20 11.85
C PHE A 365 13.40 13.10 10.65
N ASP A 366 14.43 13.95 10.79
CA ASP A 366 15.05 14.68 9.69
C ASP A 366 16.40 14.04 9.33
N ARG A 367 16.51 13.53 8.10
CA ARG A 367 17.74 12.89 7.63
C ARG A 367 18.97 13.80 7.66
N THR A 368 18.78 15.12 7.53
CA THR A 368 19.88 16.11 7.54
C THR A 368 20.47 16.31 8.93
N GLU A 369 19.67 16.06 9.97
CA GLU A 369 20.11 16.11 11.36
C GLU A 369 21.06 14.96 11.67
N TYR A 370 20.81 13.75 11.13
CA TYR A 370 21.56 12.56 11.50
C TYR A 370 22.65 12.14 10.51
N TYR A 371 22.58 12.57 9.25
CA TYR A 371 23.53 12.15 8.21
C TYR A 371 24.20 13.35 7.54
N ASP A 372 25.53 13.38 7.59
CA ASP A 372 26.32 14.38 6.85
C ASP A 372 26.16 14.22 5.34
N PHE A 373 25.76 13.03 4.87
CA PHE A 373 25.54 12.80 3.45
C PHE A 373 24.49 13.75 2.86
N PHE A 374 23.40 14.04 3.61
CA PHE A 374 22.27 14.86 3.17
C PHE A 374 22.38 16.33 3.60
N SER A 375 23.46 16.74 4.28
CA SER A 375 23.64 18.10 4.76
C SER A 375 24.09 19.06 3.65
N THR A 376 23.43 20.21 3.53
CA THR A 376 23.73 21.29 2.57
C THR A 376 25.05 22.02 2.86
N LYS A 377 25.72 21.73 3.98
CA LYS A 377 27.04 22.30 4.33
C LYS A 377 28.20 21.73 3.50
N LYS A 378 27.94 20.88 2.51
CA LYS A 378 28.95 20.36 1.58
C LYS A 378 29.28 21.41 0.52
N THR A 379 30.56 21.74 0.38
CA THR A 379 31.06 22.74 -0.57
C THR A 379 31.61 22.16 -1.88
N THR A 380 31.57 20.83 -2.10
CA THR A 380 32.28 20.22 -3.25
C THR A 380 31.57 19.09 -4.01
N LEU A 381 30.46 18.53 -3.52
CA LEU A 381 29.73 17.45 -4.20
C LEU A 381 28.31 17.89 -4.54
N PRO A 382 27.76 17.50 -5.71
CA PRO A 382 26.38 17.78 -6.07
C PRO A 382 25.41 17.07 -5.11
N ASP A 383 24.18 17.58 -5.00
CA ASP A 383 23.11 16.92 -4.27
C ASP A 383 22.77 15.59 -4.96
N ILE A 384 23.10 14.48 -4.30
CA ILE A 384 22.88 13.12 -4.81
C ILE A 384 21.65 12.51 -4.14
N ILE A 385 20.71 12.06 -4.96
CA ILE A 385 19.59 11.21 -4.52
C ILE A 385 20.10 9.77 -4.44
N PHE A 386 20.19 9.23 -3.23
CA PHE A 386 20.80 7.91 -2.99
C PHE A 386 19.77 6.79 -2.90
N LEU A 387 19.69 5.94 -3.93
CA LEU A 387 18.75 4.80 -4.02
C LEU A 387 19.49 3.46 -4.25
N GLU A 388 20.72 3.35 -3.76
CA GLU A 388 21.61 2.16 -3.89
C GLU A 388 21.91 1.49 -2.53
N ASN A 389 21.00 1.61 -1.57
CA ASN A 389 21.18 1.14 -0.19
C ASN A 389 21.50 -0.36 -0.04
N ALA A 390 21.05 -1.22 -0.97
CA ALA A 390 21.34 -2.66 -0.94
C ALA A 390 22.79 -3.00 -1.37
N GLY A 391 23.52 -2.05 -1.95
CA GLY A 391 24.96 -2.16 -2.24
C GLY A 391 25.82 -1.72 -1.07
N GLY A 392 25.39 -0.65 -0.39
CA GLY A 392 25.94 -0.14 0.86
C GLY A 392 25.12 1.06 1.30
N SER A 393 24.81 1.15 2.58
CA SER A 393 23.97 2.22 3.12
C SER A 393 24.79 3.45 3.50
N GLN A 394 24.17 4.64 3.48
CA GLN A 394 24.75 5.82 4.13
C GLN A 394 24.92 5.62 5.64
N VAL A 395 25.87 6.36 6.22
CA VAL A 395 26.33 6.18 7.61
C VAL A 395 25.94 7.41 8.46
N PRO A 396 25.30 7.24 9.64
CA PRO A 396 24.97 8.34 10.55
C PRO A 396 26.22 9.05 11.09
N ARG A 397 26.07 10.31 11.48
CA ARG A 397 27.16 11.15 12.02
C ARG A 397 27.76 10.59 13.30
N CYS A 398 26.95 10.04 14.19
CA CYS A 398 27.48 9.42 15.43
C CYS A 398 28.45 8.28 15.11
N VAL A 399 28.16 7.48 14.08
CA VAL A 399 29.02 6.37 13.63
C VAL A 399 30.34 6.88 13.06
N THR A 400 30.30 7.87 12.17
CA THR A 400 31.54 8.43 11.59
C THR A 400 32.40 9.12 12.66
N GLN A 401 31.77 9.80 13.62
CA GLN A 401 32.46 10.42 14.75
C GLN A 401 33.08 9.38 15.67
N ALA A 402 32.40 8.28 15.98
CA ALA A 402 32.92 7.21 16.82
C ALA A 402 34.12 6.51 16.17
N VAL A 403 34.07 6.25 14.86
CA VAL A 403 35.21 5.73 14.09
C VAL A 403 36.40 6.68 14.19
N SER A 404 36.19 7.98 13.96
CA SER A 404 37.23 9.01 14.02
C SER A 404 37.84 9.13 15.43
N ASN A 405 37.01 9.14 16.46
CA ASN A 405 37.46 9.19 17.86
C ASN A 405 38.30 7.97 18.21
N ALA A 406 37.89 6.77 17.81
CA ALA A 406 38.66 5.55 18.04
C ALA A 406 40.01 5.54 17.31
N LEU A 407 40.10 6.20 16.13
CA LEU A 407 41.36 6.41 15.43
C LEU A 407 42.27 7.41 16.15
N ASN A 408 41.71 8.48 16.70
CA ASN A 408 42.45 9.53 17.41
C ASN A 408 42.89 9.10 18.83
N ALA A 409 42.24 8.10 19.43
CA ALA A 409 42.49 7.62 20.80
C ALA A 409 42.89 6.14 20.86
N ARG A 410 43.77 5.69 19.96
CA ARG A 410 44.19 4.29 19.85
C ARG A 410 44.99 3.80 21.07
N TRP A 411 44.36 2.98 21.90
CA TRP A 411 45.02 2.20 22.95
C TRP A 411 44.52 0.75 22.90
N ARG A 412 45.32 -0.14 22.30
CA ARG A 412 44.89 -1.51 21.98
C ARG A 412 44.49 -2.32 23.21
N GLU A 413 45.27 -2.24 24.28
CA GLU A 413 45.08 -3.07 25.47
C GLU A 413 43.88 -2.64 26.32
N VAL A 414 43.66 -1.34 26.48
CA VAL A 414 42.58 -0.81 27.31
C VAL A 414 41.35 -0.49 26.47
N HIS A 415 41.41 0.54 25.62
CA HIS A 415 40.27 0.95 24.80
C HIS A 415 39.84 -0.14 23.81
N GLY A 416 40.81 -0.81 23.16
CA GLY A 416 40.54 -1.86 22.20
C GLY A 416 39.87 -3.10 22.81
N ALA A 417 40.27 -3.51 24.03
CA ALA A 417 39.63 -4.60 24.74
C ALA A 417 38.20 -4.24 25.16
N MET A 418 38.00 -3.02 25.70
CA MET A 418 36.67 -2.53 26.09
C MET A 418 35.71 -2.43 24.90
N ILE A 419 36.16 -1.85 23.78
CA ILE A 419 35.36 -1.73 22.55
C ILE A 419 34.97 -3.12 22.03
N LYS A 420 35.91 -4.08 22.01
CA LYS A 420 35.61 -5.46 21.58
C LYS A 420 34.57 -6.13 22.47
N ALA A 421 34.65 -5.97 23.79
CA ALA A 421 33.68 -6.54 24.71
C ALA A 421 32.31 -5.90 24.55
N LYS A 422 32.23 -4.55 24.52
CA LYS A 422 30.97 -3.81 24.36
C LYS A 422 30.31 -4.11 23.01
N ALA A 423 31.08 -4.16 21.92
CA ALA A 423 30.55 -4.49 20.60
C ALA A 423 29.94 -5.90 20.57
N ARG A 424 30.55 -6.91 21.20
CA ARG A 424 29.96 -8.26 21.27
C ARG A 424 28.66 -8.27 22.06
N ALA A 425 28.62 -7.59 23.22
CA ALA A 425 27.42 -7.51 24.04
C ALA A 425 26.24 -6.89 23.27
N LEU A 426 26.46 -5.74 22.61
CA LEU A 426 25.43 -5.07 21.82
C LEU A 426 25.02 -5.88 20.59
N VAL A 427 25.96 -6.50 19.89
CA VAL A 427 25.63 -7.36 18.73
C VAL A 427 24.84 -8.58 19.17
N SER A 428 25.13 -9.15 20.34
CA SER A 428 24.36 -10.26 20.93
C SER A 428 22.91 -9.84 21.13
N GLU A 429 22.67 -8.71 21.81
CA GLU A 429 21.34 -8.16 22.03
C GLU A 429 20.59 -7.83 20.72
N PHE A 430 21.32 -7.24 19.76
CA PHE A 430 20.78 -6.86 18.46
C PHE A 430 20.21 -8.05 17.69
N VAL A 431 20.87 -9.22 17.75
CA VAL A 431 20.43 -10.46 17.07
C VAL A 431 19.62 -11.42 17.96
N SER A 432 19.10 -10.92 19.08
CA SER A 432 18.33 -11.69 20.07
C SER A 432 19.18 -12.71 20.87
N GLU A 433 20.15 -12.21 21.63
CA GLU A 433 20.94 -12.93 22.65
C GLU A 433 21.81 -14.10 22.15
N ALA A 434 22.59 -13.88 21.08
CA ALA A 434 23.56 -14.87 20.63
C ALA A 434 24.71 -15.07 21.64
N THR A 435 25.00 -16.33 21.97
CA THR A 435 26.00 -16.70 22.99
C THR A 435 27.46 -16.70 22.51
N PHE A 436 27.71 -16.75 21.19
CA PHE A 436 29.05 -16.63 20.62
C PHE A 436 29.04 -15.77 19.35
N ILE A 437 29.96 -14.80 19.30
CA ILE A 437 30.06 -13.81 18.21
C ILE A 437 31.51 -13.64 17.80
N PHE A 438 31.75 -13.74 16.49
CA PHE A 438 33.02 -13.39 15.89
C PHE A 438 32.84 -12.41 14.72
N PHE A 439 33.85 -11.58 14.50
CA PHE A 439 33.83 -10.53 13.50
C PHE A 439 34.76 -10.81 12.32
N ALA A 440 34.40 -10.29 11.15
CA ALA A 440 35.28 -10.19 9.99
C ALA A 440 34.99 -8.91 9.20
N ALA A 441 35.80 -8.62 8.18
CA ALA A 441 35.67 -7.40 7.39
C ALA A 441 34.32 -7.27 6.65
N ASN A 442 33.70 -8.39 6.27
CA ASN A 442 32.39 -8.44 5.60
C ASN A 442 31.81 -9.87 5.68
N ALA A 443 30.55 -10.03 5.26
CA ALA A 443 29.85 -11.33 5.31
C ALA A 443 30.54 -12.41 4.45
N THR A 444 31.12 -12.04 3.31
CA THR A 444 31.90 -12.99 2.48
C THR A 444 33.08 -13.58 3.24
N ALA A 445 33.78 -12.77 4.03
CA ALA A 445 34.87 -13.26 4.88
C ALA A 445 34.37 -14.22 5.96
N ILE A 446 33.21 -13.93 6.56
CA ILE A 446 32.54 -14.84 7.52
C ILE A 446 32.21 -16.19 6.86
N PHE A 447 31.53 -16.20 5.71
CA PHE A 447 31.15 -17.45 5.04
C PHE A 447 32.36 -18.26 4.58
N ARG A 448 33.41 -17.61 4.07
CA ARG A 448 34.68 -18.28 3.72
C ARG A 448 35.34 -18.91 4.94
N GLN A 449 35.31 -18.21 6.07
CA GLN A 449 35.84 -18.74 7.31
C GLN A 449 35.07 -19.96 7.80
N LEU A 450 33.73 -19.89 7.81
CA LEU A 450 32.87 -21.04 8.11
C LEU A 450 33.18 -22.21 7.16
N SER A 451 33.23 -21.97 5.85
CA SER A 451 33.53 -23.00 4.86
C SER A 451 34.93 -23.61 5.04
N SER A 452 35.93 -22.82 5.44
CA SER A 452 37.30 -23.31 5.64
C SER A 452 37.47 -24.23 6.84
N MET A 453 36.55 -24.16 7.80
CA MET A 453 36.59 -24.94 9.04
C MET A 453 35.79 -26.24 8.97
N LEU A 454 35.02 -26.46 7.89
CA LEU A 454 34.25 -27.68 7.67
C LEU A 454 35.17 -28.88 7.43
N LYS A 455 34.78 -30.04 7.97
CA LYS A 455 35.43 -31.32 7.69
C LYS A 455 35.17 -31.74 6.23
N SER A 456 36.06 -32.56 5.66
CA SER A 456 36.04 -32.92 4.23
C SER A 456 34.87 -33.81 3.80
N ASP A 457 34.21 -34.46 4.76
CA ASP A 457 33.04 -35.34 4.59
C ASP A 457 31.69 -34.62 4.73
N ILE A 458 31.70 -33.33 5.09
CA ILE A 458 30.48 -32.53 5.22
C ILE A 458 29.89 -32.22 3.84
N ILE A 459 28.62 -32.62 3.68
CA ILE A 459 27.78 -32.23 2.55
C ILE A 459 27.10 -30.90 2.87
N VAL A 460 27.25 -29.92 1.97
CA VAL A 460 26.60 -28.61 2.07
C VAL A 460 25.50 -28.50 1.03
N CYS A 461 24.34 -27.95 1.42
CA CYS A 461 23.27 -27.54 0.53
C CYS A 461 23.18 -26.00 0.54
N CYS A 462 23.14 -25.37 -0.62
CA CYS A 462 23.01 -23.93 -0.78
C CYS A 462 21.89 -23.60 -1.79
N CYS A 463 21.48 -22.33 -1.82
CA CYS A 463 20.31 -21.90 -2.60
C CYS A 463 20.70 -21.15 -3.88
N GLU A 464 19.97 -21.32 -4.96
CA GLU A 464 20.17 -20.57 -6.22
C GLU A 464 19.93 -19.07 -6.04
N GLU A 465 19.04 -18.72 -5.13
CA GLU A 465 18.65 -17.36 -4.76
C GLU A 465 19.68 -16.68 -3.85
N SER A 466 20.65 -17.43 -3.31
CA SER A 466 21.69 -16.88 -2.46
C SER A 466 22.67 -16.03 -3.27
N HIS A 467 23.08 -14.92 -2.65
CA HIS A 467 24.27 -14.17 -3.05
C HIS A 467 25.50 -15.09 -3.11
N ASN A 468 26.44 -14.84 -4.04
CA ASN A 468 27.64 -15.66 -4.27
C ASN A 468 28.48 -15.90 -2.99
N ALA A 469 28.44 -14.94 -2.06
CA ALA A 469 29.08 -15.06 -0.75
C ALA A 469 28.54 -16.23 0.10
N ASN A 470 27.31 -16.68 -0.14
CA ASN A 470 26.67 -17.79 0.56
C ASN A 470 26.18 -18.88 -0.43
N ASN A 471 26.94 -19.09 -1.52
CA ASN A 471 26.63 -20.05 -2.59
C ASN A 471 27.88 -20.92 -2.91
N ARG A 472 27.83 -21.73 -3.97
CA ARG A 472 28.89 -22.65 -4.40
C ARG A 472 30.27 -22.01 -4.53
N GLU A 473 30.35 -20.72 -4.87
CA GLU A 473 31.60 -19.96 -4.94
C GLU A 473 32.34 -19.93 -3.60
N THR A 474 31.62 -20.07 -2.48
CA THR A 474 32.17 -20.07 -1.13
C THR A 474 32.23 -21.46 -0.54
N TRP A 475 31.17 -22.26 -0.69
CA TRP A 475 31.06 -23.60 -0.08
C TRP A 475 31.68 -24.72 -0.93
N GLY A 476 32.16 -24.41 -2.13
CA GLY A 476 32.85 -25.33 -3.04
C GLY A 476 31.92 -26.04 -4.04
N ASN A 477 32.52 -26.58 -5.10
CA ASN A 477 31.81 -27.18 -6.24
C ASN A 477 30.99 -28.43 -5.90
N LYS A 478 31.27 -29.09 -4.77
CA LYS A 478 30.53 -30.26 -4.29
C LYS A 478 29.23 -29.88 -3.56
N ALA A 479 29.02 -28.60 -3.24
CA ALA A 479 27.81 -28.17 -2.57
C ALA A 479 26.57 -28.41 -3.47
N LEU A 480 25.56 -29.04 -2.90
CA LEU A 480 24.26 -29.21 -3.53
C LEU A 480 23.62 -27.83 -3.71
N LEU A 481 22.96 -27.62 -4.84
CA LEU A 481 22.31 -26.36 -5.16
C LEU A 481 20.84 -26.63 -5.41
N VAL A 482 19.97 -25.92 -4.69
CA VAL A 482 18.52 -26.06 -4.77
C VAL A 482 17.87 -24.69 -4.95
N SER A 483 16.70 -24.65 -5.58
CA SER A 483 15.86 -23.45 -5.53
C SER A 483 15.09 -23.43 -4.21
N LEU A 484 14.97 -22.26 -3.58
CA LEU A 484 14.06 -22.06 -2.44
C LEU A 484 12.58 -22.14 -2.83
N VAL A 485 12.25 -21.79 -4.07
CA VAL A 485 10.85 -21.63 -4.52
C VAL A 485 10.32 -22.83 -5.30
N ASP A 486 11.19 -23.52 -6.05
CA ASP A 486 10.79 -24.60 -6.95
C ASP A 486 11.15 -26.00 -6.40
N ASN A 487 11.67 -26.07 -5.17
CA ASN A 487 12.09 -27.34 -4.59
C ASN A 487 10.96 -28.06 -3.86
N GLU A 488 10.57 -29.23 -4.38
CA GLU A 488 9.57 -30.09 -3.75
C GLU A 488 10.09 -30.76 -2.46
N GLN A 489 11.40 -31.06 -2.38
CA GLN A 489 12.00 -31.72 -1.23
C GLN A 489 13.46 -31.33 -1.02
N TRP A 490 13.84 -30.98 0.22
CA TRP A 490 15.24 -30.68 0.55
C TRP A 490 16.12 -31.93 0.45
N PRO A 491 17.28 -31.86 -0.22
CA PRO A 491 18.22 -32.96 -0.23
C PRO A 491 18.88 -33.11 1.13
N TRP A 492 19.25 -34.34 1.50
CA TRP A 492 19.98 -34.58 2.73
C TRP A 492 21.38 -33.95 2.68
N ALA A 493 21.67 -33.06 3.62
CA ALA A 493 22.97 -32.42 3.83
C ALA A 493 23.26 -32.24 5.32
N HIS A 494 24.54 -32.01 5.64
CA HIS A 494 24.98 -31.69 7.00
C HIS A 494 24.82 -30.20 7.28
N VAL A 495 25.12 -29.35 6.31
CA VAL A 495 25.03 -27.89 6.42
C VAL A 495 24.07 -27.35 5.36
N TYR A 496 23.20 -26.42 5.74
CA TYR A 496 22.30 -25.71 4.84
C TYR A 496 22.59 -24.22 4.92
N ALA A 497 23.01 -23.65 3.80
CA ALA A 497 23.38 -22.25 3.66
C ALA A 497 22.27 -21.51 2.91
N ILE A 498 21.47 -20.75 3.65
CA ILE A 498 20.22 -20.15 3.15
C ILE A 498 20.23 -18.63 3.32
N PRO A 499 19.59 -17.86 2.42
CA PRO A 499 19.35 -16.44 2.62
C PRO A 499 18.09 -16.22 3.46
N HIS A 500 18.08 -15.16 4.28
CA HIS A 500 16.85 -14.68 4.93
C HIS A 500 16.02 -13.83 3.95
N ALA A 501 16.69 -13.04 3.12
CA ALA A 501 16.04 -12.20 2.13
C ALA A 501 16.91 -12.01 0.88
N SER A 502 16.27 -11.77 -0.26
CA SER A 502 16.92 -11.53 -1.54
C SER A 502 17.47 -10.11 -1.63
N ASN A 503 18.75 -9.95 -1.95
CA ASN A 503 19.36 -8.64 -2.22
C ASN A 503 19.04 -8.08 -3.62
N VAL A 504 18.32 -8.87 -4.44
CA VAL A 504 17.92 -8.50 -5.80
C VAL A 504 16.44 -8.16 -5.84
N THR A 505 15.61 -9.10 -5.41
CA THR A 505 14.16 -8.99 -5.53
C THR A 505 13.54 -8.33 -4.32
N GLY A 506 14.19 -8.38 -3.14
CA GLY A 506 13.69 -7.88 -1.86
C GLY A 506 12.74 -8.83 -1.12
N GLU A 507 12.49 -10.03 -1.66
CA GLU A 507 11.64 -11.03 -1.03
C GLU A 507 12.26 -11.56 0.26
N VAL A 508 11.44 -11.69 1.31
CA VAL A 508 11.80 -12.31 2.59
C VAL A 508 11.33 -13.76 2.59
N TYR A 509 12.26 -14.67 2.87
CA TYR A 509 11.97 -16.10 2.93
C TYR A 509 11.51 -16.49 4.34
N ASN A 510 10.46 -17.30 4.42
CA ASN A 510 9.89 -17.73 5.70
C ASN A 510 10.84 -18.72 6.41
N LEU A 511 11.73 -18.20 7.27
CA LEU A 511 12.71 -19.03 7.97
C LEU A 511 12.09 -20.14 8.82
N VAL A 512 10.95 -19.89 9.48
CA VAL A 512 10.27 -20.92 10.28
C VAL A 512 9.91 -22.12 9.40
N HIS A 513 9.39 -21.86 8.20
CA HIS A 513 9.05 -22.89 7.24
C HIS A 513 10.29 -23.62 6.72
N LEU A 514 11.31 -22.87 6.26
CA LEU A 514 12.54 -23.44 5.71
C LEU A 514 13.28 -24.31 6.74
N VAL A 515 13.45 -23.81 7.96
CA VAL A 515 14.09 -24.55 9.05
C VAL A 515 13.32 -25.82 9.36
N ARG A 516 11.98 -25.77 9.44
CA ARG A 516 11.17 -26.97 9.68
C ARG A 516 11.38 -28.02 8.58
N GLN A 517 11.37 -27.63 7.31
CA GLN A 517 11.59 -28.56 6.19
C GLN A 517 12.99 -29.19 6.24
N ILE A 518 14.02 -28.37 6.47
CA ILE A 518 15.41 -28.81 6.58
C ILE A 518 15.57 -29.81 7.74
N ARG A 519 15.02 -29.48 8.91
CA ARG A 519 15.08 -30.32 10.11
C ARG A 519 14.31 -31.63 9.97
N ASN A 520 13.24 -31.67 9.17
CA ASN A 520 12.54 -32.91 8.84
C ASN A 520 13.42 -33.87 8.01
N VAL A 521 14.32 -33.32 7.17
CA VAL A 521 15.25 -34.13 6.38
C VAL A 521 16.46 -34.54 7.21
N ASN A 522 17.03 -33.62 7.98
CA ASN A 522 18.11 -33.89 8.91
C ASN A 522 17.90 -33.10 10.22
N PRO A 523 17.45 -33.75 11.30
CA PRO A 523 17.26 -33.09 12.59
C PRO A 523 18.52 -32.43 13.15
N HIS A 524 19.70 -32.96 12.78
CA HIS A 524 21.01 -32.49 13.22
C HIS A 524 21.70 -31.55 12.23
N ALA A 525 20.97 -31.05 11.22
CA ALA A 525 21.50 -30.09 10.25
C ALA A 525 22.08 -28.83 10.92
N PHE A 526 23.13 -28.25 10.35
CA PHE A 526 23.62 -26.92 10.70
C PHE A 526 23.14 -25.89 9.68
N ILE A 527 22.36 -24.92 10.12
CA ILE A 527 21.68 -23.94 9.28
C ILE A 527 22.40 -22.60 9.42
N VAL A 528 23.05 -22.19 8.34
CA VAL A 528 23.72 -20.89 8.21
C VAL A 528 22.81 -19.94 7.44
N CYS A 529 22.35 -18.89 8.12
CA CYS A 529 21.45 -17.90 7.55
C CYS A 529 22.18 -16.61 7.19
N ASP A 530 22.06 -16.19 5.94
CA ASP A 530 22.50 -14.87 5.46
C ASP A 530 21.41 -13.82 5.74
N GLY A 531 21.63 -13.03 6.79
CA GLY A 531 20.76 -11.94 7.20
C GLY A 531 21.15 -10.57 6.66
N VAL A 532 22.09 -10.50 5.72
CA VAL A 532 22.69 -9.23 5.27
C VAL A 532 21.68 -8.27 4.66
N ALA A 533 20.78 -8.78 3.80
CA ALA A 533 19.73 -7.96 3.22
C ALA A 533 18.62 -7.63 4.24
N MET A 534 18.40 -8.49 5.24
CA MET A 534 17.36 -8.33 6.25
C MET A 534 17.70 -7.23 7.27
N ALA A 535 18.93 -7.22 7.76
CA ALA A 535 19.39 -6.39 8.87
C ALA A 535 19.14 -4.87 8.75
N PRO A 536 19.27 -4.20 7.58
CA PRO A 536 18.91 -2.77 7.49
C PRO A 536 17.43 -2.47 7.73
N HIS A 537 16.54 -3.44 7.47
CA HIS A 537 15.12 -3.17 7.34
C HIS A 537 14.28 -3.83 8.44
N ARG A 538 14.73 -4.96 8.98
CA ARG A 538 14.02 -5.76 10.00
C ARG A 538 15.01 -6.30 11.02
N ARG A 539 14.56 -6.45 12.27
CA ARG A 539 15.39 -6.96 13.36
C ARG A 539 15.92 -8.37 13.04
N PRO A 540 17.25 -8.56 12.99
CA PRO A 540 17.85 -9.88 12.90
C PRO A 540 17.47 -10.73 14.12
N SER A 541 17.24 -12.03 13.89
CA SER A 541 17.06 -12.98 14.99
C SER A 541 17.79 -14.28 14.68
N SER A 542 18.62 -14.69 15.63
CA SER A 542 19.40 -15.93 15.54
C SER A 542 18.67 -17.16 16.10
N HIS A 543 17.51 -17.01 16.74
CA HIS A 543 16.84 -18.08 17.50
C HIS A 543 16.42 -19.32 16.70
N LEU A 544 16.16 -19.18 15.40
CA LEU A 544 15.66 -20.27 14.56
C LEU A 544 16.76 -21.04 13.84
N VAL A 545 17.99 -20.54 13.87
CA VAL A 545 19.11 -21.04 13.05
C VAL A 545 20.36 -21.20 13.89
N ASP A 546 21.37 -21.85 13.33
CA ASP A 546 22.57 -22.22 14.05
C ASP A 546 23.69 -21.21 13.87
N ALA A 547 23.68 -20.48 12.76
CA ALA A 547 24.51 -19.31 12.55
C ALA A 547 23.72 -18.25 11.80
N TYR A 548 23.81 -17.00 12.25
CA TYR A 548 23.19 -15.86 11.61
C TYR A 548 24.23 -14.79 11.30
N VAL A 549 24.33 -14.38 10.04
CA VAL A 549 25.35 -13.44 9.56
C VAL A 549 24.72 -12.08 9.27
N VAL A 550 25.32 -11.01 9.81
CA VAL A 550 24.95 -9.62 9.55
C VAL A 550 26.14 -8.82 9.04
N ALA A 551 25.91 -7.82 8.20
CA ALA A 551 26.96 -6.92 7.70
C ALA A 551 26.58 -5.46 7.91
N PHE A 552 27.38 -4.76 8.72
CA PHE A 552 27.04 -3.42 9.20
C PHE A 552 27.15 -2.34 8.11
N HIS A 553 28.03 -2.48 7.12
CA HIS A 553 28.11 -1.53 5.98
C HIS A 553 26.85 -1.52 5.08
N LYS A 554 25.97 -2.52 5.24
CA LYS A 554 24.64 -2.54 4.62
C LYS A 554 23.52 -2.20 5.60
N ALA A 555 23.85 -1.99 6.87
CA ALA A 555 22.95 -1.63 7.95
C ALA A 555 23.48 -0.39 8.70
N PHE A 556 23.85 0.64 7.95
CA PHE A 556 24.20 2.00 8.39
C PHE A 556 25.50 2.14 9.19
N GLY A 557 26.33 1.11 9.23
CA GLY A 557 27.61 1.06 9.94
C GLY A 557 28.85 1.00 9.02
N PRO A 558 30.03 0.75 9.60
CA PRO A 558 31.28 0.60 8.84
C PRO A 558 31.40 -0.79 8.17
N HIS A 559 32.44 -0.97 7.34
CA HIS A 559 32.81 -2.27 6.76
C HIS A 559 33.26 -3.28 7.83
N LEU A 560 32.25 -3.94 8.41
CA LEU A 560 32.38 -5.02 9.36
C LEU A 560 31.18 -5.97 9.20
N ALA A 561 31.37 -7.24 9.54
CA ALA A 561 30.30 -8.22 9.67
C ALA A 561 30.49 -9.04 10.95
N ALA A 562 29.39 -9.61 11.44
CA ALA A 562 29.37 -10.51 12.58
C ALA A 562 28.68 -11.81 12.19
N CYS A 563 29.24 -12.93 12.66
CA CYS A 563 28.55 -14.20 12.74
C CYS A 563 28.11 -14.43 14.18
N CYS A 564 26.84 -14.79 14.35
CA CYS A 564 26.24 -15.04 15.64
C CYS A 564 25.77 -16.49 15.69
N CYS A 565 26.25 -17.27 16.65
CA CYS A 565 25.93 -18.70 16.75
C CYS A 565 25.84 -19.18 18.19
N PRO A 566 25.07 -20.25 18.49
CA PRO A 566 25.10 -20.93 19.77
C PRO A 566 26.45 -21.63 19.98
N ARG A 567 27.07 -21.39 21.14
CA ARG A 567 28.41 -21.86 21.49
C ARG A 567 28.64 -23.39 21.40
N PRO A 568 27.71 -24.27 21.84
CA PRO A 568 27.93 -25.72 21.79
C PRO A 568 27.99 -26.27 20.36
N LEU A 569 27.28 -25.65 19.42
CA LEU A 569 27.10 -26.17 18.07
C LEU A 569 28.26 -25.82 17.13
N ALA A 570 28.99 -24.74 17.43
CA ALA A 570 30.25 -24.42 16.76
C ALA A 570 31.36 -25.47 17.02
N GLN A 571 31.24 -26.28 18.08
CA GLN A 571 32.25 -27.26 18.48
C GLN A 571 32.09 -28.63 17.79
N GLU A 572 30.87 -29.02 17.38
CA GLU A 572 30.62 -30.34 16.78
C GLU A 572 30.94 -30.39 15.28
N ILE A 573 30.63 -29.31 14.56
CA ILE A 573 30.69 -29.26 13.09
C ILE A 573 32.02 -28.73 12.56
N PHE A 574 32.64 -27.80 13.28
CA PHE A 574 33.90 -27.20 12.88
C PHE A 574 35.06 -27.88 13.59
N SER A 575 36.19 -27.99 12.92
CA SER A 575 37.37 -28.78 13.34
C SER A 575 38.08 -28.27 14.61
N CYS A 576 37.42 -27.45 15.42
CA CYS A 576 37.95 -26.74 16.57
C CYS A 576 37.56 -27.50 17.87
N ALA A 577 38.54 -28.23 18.38
CA ALA A 577 38.47 -29.23 19.45
C ALA A 577 37.58 -28.93 20.68
N ASN A 578 37.11 -30.03 21.29
CA ASN A 578 36.56 -30.06 22.65
C ASN A 578 37.51 -29.33 23.64
N ASN A 579 36.94 -28.51 24.55
CA ASN A 579 37.58 -27.84 25.70
C ASN A 579 38.26 -26.47 25.51
N TYR A 580 37.99 -25.69 24.46
CA TYR A 580 38.50 -24.31 24.38
C TYR A 580 37.70 -23.29 25.20
N ASP A 581 38.41 -22.41 25.92
CA ASP A 581 37.84 -21.19 26.52
C ASP A 581 37.39 -20.18 25.43
N GLU A 582 36.61 -19.17 25.84
CA GLU A 582 36.02 -18.20 24.89
C GLU A 582 37.08 -17.39 24.13
N LYS A 583 38.17 -17.07 24.82
CA LYS A 583 39.28 -16.28 24.28
C LYS A 583 40.03 -17.06 23.19
N SER A 584 40.19 -18.35 23.39
CA SER A 584 40.82 -19.27 22.44
C SER A 584 39.92 -19.49 21.23
N LEU A 585 38.62 -19.72 21.43
CA LEU A 585 37.64 -19.80 20.35
C LEU A 585 37.62 -18.52 19.51
N THR A 586 37.52 -17.36 20.16
CA THR A 586 37.51 -16.07 19.45
C THR A 586 38.77 -15.86 18.61
N ARG A 587 39.96 -16.27 19.09
CA ARG A 587 41.21 -16.16 18.30
C ARG A 587 41.24 -17.07 17.07
N ILE A 588 40.61 -18.23 17.12
CA ILE A 588 40.47 -19.14 15.98
C ILE A 588 39.52 -18.54 14.95
N TRP A 589 38.42 -17.95 15.42
CA TRP A 589 37.37 -17.35 14.60
C TRP A 589 37.64 -15.89 14.20
N GLU A 590 38.67 -15.25 14.73
CA GLU A 590 39.08 -13.89 14.37
C GLU A 590 40.59 -13.86 14.08
N PRO A 591 41.06 -14.48 12.98
CA PRO A 591 42.47 -14.50 12.65
C PRO A 591 42.97 -13.07 12.39
N GLY A 592 43.97 -12.66 13.18
CA GLY A 592 44.57 -11.33 13.09
C GLY A 592 43.91 -10.28 13.98
N SER A 593 44.11 -9.00 13.65
CA SER A 593 43.57 -7.88 14.42
C SER A 593 42.27 -7.38 13.81
N ILE A 594 41.15 -7.54 14.52
CA ILE A 594 39.88 -6.91 14.17
C ILE A 594 39.98 -5.38 14.29
N SER A 595 39.40 -4.67 13.33
CA SER A 595 39.33 -3.20 13.30
C SER A 595 38.56 -2.68 14.52
N THR A 596 39.28 -2.03 15.43
CA THR A 596 38.71 -1.49 16.67
C THR A 596 37.88 -0.24 16.38
N GLU A 597 38.32 0.57 15.43
CA GLU A 597 37.57 1.73 14.95
C GLU A 597 36.24 1.35 14.28
N ALA A 598 36.19 0.27 13.50
CA ALA A 598 34.94 -0.23 12.94
C ALA A 598 34.01 -0.75 14.05
N LEU A 599 34.54 -1.45 15.06
CA LEU A 599 33.76 -1.87 16.23
C LEU A 599 33.21 -0.67 17.02
N ALA A 600 33.98 0.41 17.17
CA ALA A 600 33.48 1.65 17.78
C ALA A 600 32.32 2.26 16.98
N GLY A 601 32.42 2.26 15.65
CA GLY A 601 31.32 2.64 14.78
C GLY A 601 30.07 1.75 14.93
N VAL A 602 30.24 0.43 15.08
CA VAL A 602 29.12 -0.49 15.36
C VAL A 602 28.50 -0.24 16.73
N ILE A 603 29.29 0.08 17.76
CA ILE A 603 28.77 0.47 19.07
C ILE A 603 27.91 1.72 18.94
N ALA A 604 28.41 2.78 18.31
CA ALA A 604 27.65 4.03 18.13
C ALA A 604 26.40 3.81 17.28
N LEU A 605 26.47 2.93 16.27
CA LEU A 605 25.30 2.53 15.50
C LEU A 605 24.23 1.91 16.41
N LEU A 606 24.58 0.88 17.18
CA LEU A 606 23.60 0.13 17.96
C LEU A 606 23.10 0.92 19.19
N ASP A 607 23.99 1.59 19.91
CA ASP A 607 23.72 2.28 21.17
C ASP A 607 23.18 3.70 20.94
N GLU A 608 23.84 4.51 20.11
CA GLU A 608 23.48 5.92 19.93
C GLU A 608 22.47 6.12 18.80
N TYR A 609 22.60 5.41 17.68
CA TYR A 609 21.68 5.57 16.56
C TYR A 609 20.38 4.78 16.75
N PHE A 610 20.46 3.46 16.89
CA PHE A 610 19.27 2.63 17.06
C PHE A 610 18.56 2.92 18.39
N CYS A 611 19.25 2.80 19.52
CA CYS A 611 18.64 3.01 20.83
C CYS A 611 18.59 4.49 21.25
N GLY A 612 19.58 5.32 20.91
CA GLY A 612 19.57 6.73 21.30
C GLY A 612 18.57 7.59 20.52
N VAL A 613 18.42 7.38 19.20
CA VAL A 613 17.47 8.17 18.37
C VAL A 613 16.07 7.59 18.39
N PHE A 614 15.94 6.25 18.41
CA PHE A 614 14.64 5.58 18.32
C PHE A 614 14.25 4.83 19.61
N GLU A 615 14.91 5.11 20.74
CA GLU A 615 14.69 4.53 22.07
C GLU A 615 15.06 3.04 22.22
N ALA A 616 14.77 2.21 21.22
CA ALA A 616 15.04 0.77 21.22
C ALA A 616 15.13 0.22 19.79
N TYR A 617 15.69 -0.99 19.62
CA TYR A 617 15.75 -1.66 18.32
C TYR A 617 14.36 -1.89 17.71
N GLU A 618 13.40 -2.34 18.50
CA GLU A 618 12.02 -2.62 18.08
C GLU A 618 11.35 -1.37 17.53
N SER A 619 11.51 -0.26 18.24
CA SER A 619 11.03 1.06 17.86
C SER A 619 11.69 1.57 16.58
N ALA A 620 13.02 1.42 16.46
CA ALA A 620 13.76 1.74 15.24
C ALA A 620 13.22 0.97 14.04
N TYR A 621 13.08 -0.35 14.15
CA TYR A 621 12.60 -1.18 13.04
C TYR A 621 11.12 -0.99 12.73
N ALA A 622 10.28 -0.66 13.72
CA ALA A 622 8.91 -0.24 13.48
C ALA A 622 8.87 1.06 12.67
N TYR A 623 9.71 2.03 13.03
CA TYR A 623 9.87 3.27 12.27
C TYR A 623 10.39 3.00 10.86
N PHE A 624 11.46 2.22 10.68
CA PHE A 624 12.04 1.91 9.37
C PHE A 624 11.02 1.25 8.45
N ARG A 625 10.38 0.17 8.92
CA ARG A 625 9.30 -0.51 8.18
C ARG A 625 8.26 0.50 7.71
N SER A 626 7.84 1.40 8.59
CA SER A 626 6.80 2.36 8.23
C SER A 626 7.27 3.50 7.32
N ALA A 627 8.52 3.96 7.45
CA ALA A 627 9.12 4.98 6.60
C ALA A 627 9.38 4.45 5.17
N GLU A 628 9.78 3.19 5.06
CA GLU A 628 10.09 2.52 3.79
C GLU A 628 8.84 2.14 2.98
N THR A 629 7.74 1.78 3.66
CA THR A 629 6.54 1.19 3.04
C THR A 629 5.95 2.07 1.94
N ILE A 630 5.63 3.34 2.24
CA ILE A 630 4.90 4.21 1.31
C ILE A 630 5.77 4.57 0.09
N PRO A 631 7.03 5.02 0.25
CA PRO A 631 7.92 5.27 -0.87
C PRO A 631 8.11 4.02 -1.73
N PHE A 632 8.44 2.87 -1.11
CA PHE A 632 8.68 1.64 -1.86
C PHE A 632 7.45 1.19 -2.64
N TYR A 633 6.27 1.32 -2.06
CA TYR A 633 5.02 1.05 -2.75
C TYR A 633 4.80 1.94 -3.97
N ARG A 634 5.03 3.26 -3.86
CA ARG A 634 4.91 4.17 -5.02
C ARG A 634 5.88 3.80 -6.13
N LEU A 635 7.10 3.40 -5.78
CA LEU A 635 8.08 2.92 -6.74
C LEU A 635 7.59 1.67 -7.47
N LEU A 636 7.08 0.67 -6.74
CA LEU A 636 6.53 -0.55 -7.35
C LEU A 636 5.37 -0.25 -8.30
N VAL A 637 4.43 0.60 -7.90
CA VAL A 637 3.30 1.01 -8.75
C VAL A 637 3.75 1.75 -9.99
N PHE A 638 4.70 2.68 -9.84
CA PHE A 638 5.28 3.42 -10.97
C PHE A 638 5.93 2.46 -11.98
N LEU A 639 6.79 1.55 -11.52
CA LEU A 639 7.45 0.56 -12.37
C LEU A 639 6.42 -0.36 -13.05
N ALA A 640 5.42 -0.85 -12.31
CA ALA A 640 4.39 -1.75 -12.82
C ALA A 640 3.42 -1.09 -13.82
N SER A 641 3.31 0.24 -13.78
CA SER A 641 2.49 1.01 -14.72
C SER A 641 3.04 0.97 -16.14
N ASN A 642 4.34 0.76 -16.30
CA ASN A 642 4.98 0.65 -17.60
C ASN A 642 4.96 -0.81 -18.10
N PRO A 643 4.26 -1.13 -19.21
CA PRO A 643 4.15 -2.50 -19.71
C PRO A 643 5.47 -3.09 -20.25
N LYS A 644 6.47 -2.25 -20.52
CA LYS A 644 7.81 -2.67 -20.93
C LYS A 644 8.73 -2.97 -19.75
N VAL A 645 8.34 -2.57 -18.54
CA VAL A 645 9.08 -2.90 -17.31
C VAL A 645 8.65 -4.28 -16.83
N HIS A 646 9.64 -5.14 -16.62
CA HIS A 646 9.46 -6.42 -15.97
C HIS A 646 10.18 -6.40 -14.63
N ILE A 647 9.41 -6.27 -13.54
CA ILE A 647 9.90 -6.39 -12.17
C ILE A 647 10.24 -7.86 -11.90
N LEU A 648 11.44 -8.11 -11.38
CA LEU A 648 11.94 -9.44 -11.10
C LEU A 648 11.40 -9.97 -9.76
N SER A 649 11.06 -11.26 -9.72
CA SER A 649 10.64 -12.00 -8.52
C SER A 649 11.36 -13.35 -8.52
N SER A 650 11.68 -13.89 -7.34
CA SER A 650 12.31 -15.21 -7.23
C SER A 650 11.34 -16.32 -7.57
N THR A 651 10.02 -16.08 -7.43
CA THR A 651 8.94 -17.02 -7.75
C THR A 651 8.42 -16.80 -9.18
N PRO A 652 8.23 -17.84 -10.00
CA PRO A 652 7.65 -17.71 -11.33
C PRO A 652 6.24 -17.11 -11.29
N GLY A 653 6.03 -15.97 -11.95
CA GLY A 653 4.73 -15.30 -12.05
C GLY A 653 4.88 -13.78 -12.14
N ASN A 654 3.76 -13.05 -12.27
CA ASN A 654 3.81 -11.60 -12.09
C ASN A 654 4.18 -11.31 -10.63
N TYR A 655 5.12 -10.40 -10.39
CA TYR A 655 5.57 -9.97 -9.04
C TYR A 655 4.40 -9.78 -8.06
N PHE A 656 3.29 -9.19 -8.51
CA PHE A 656 2.09 -8.96 -7.70
C PHE A 656 1.13 -10.17 -7.61
N GLU A 657 1.21 -11.16 -8.49
CA GLU A 657 0.42 -12.41 -8.40
C GLU A 657 1.04 -13.40 -7.41
N THR A 658 2.37 -13.35 -7.21
CA THR A 658 3.12 -14.28 -6.37
C THR A 658 3.43 -13.75 -4.97
N SER A 659 3.47 -12.42 -4.78
CA SER A 659 3.69 -11.80 -3.47
C SER A 659 2.37 -11.55 -2.74
N SER A 660 1.86 -12.59 -2.07
CA SER A 660 0.59 -12.53 -1.32
C SER A 660 0.59 -11.52 -0.16
N ILE A 661 1.74 -10.96 0.23
CA ILE A 661 1.86 -9.95 1.29
C ILE A 661 3.05 -9.02 0.97
N ILE A 662 2.79 -7.84 0.41
CA ILE A 662 3.83 -6.81 0.19
C ILE A 662 4.28 -6.15 1.53
N ILE A 663 3.61 -6.45 2.65
CA ILE A 663 3.93 -5.93 4.01
C ILE A 663 5.32 -6.39 4.50
N ASP A 664 5.76 -7.59 4.13
CA ASP A 664 7.03 -8.15 4.59
C ASP A 664 8.16 -8.06 3.56
N HIS A 665 7.90 -7.47 2.39
CA HIS A 665 8.92 -7.26 1.37
C HIS A 665 9.88 -6.13 1.78
N LEU A 666 11.18 -6.32 1.53
CA LEU A 666 12.20 -5.29 1.78
C LEU A 666 12.12 -4.21 0.69
N PRO A 667 12.52 -2.96 0.95
CA PRO A 667 12.40 -1.88 -0.02
C PRO A 667 13.46 -1.92 -1.13
N VAL A 668 13.65 -3.09 -1.73
CA VAL A 668 14.58 -3.38 -2.81
C VAL A 668 13.78 -3.92 -3.99
N VAL A 669 13.96 -3.36 -5.17
CA VAL A 669 13.32 -3.83 -6.40
C VAL A 669 14.34 -3.90 -7.52
N ALA A 670 14.31 -5.01 -8.27
CA ALA A 670 15.06 -5.14 -9.51
C ALA A 670 14.10 -5.28 -10.69
N PHE A 671 14.46 -4.68 -11.84
CA PHE A 671 13.66 -4.78 -13.06
C PHE A 671 14.54 -4.77 -14.31
N VAL A 672 13.98 -5.29 -15.39
CA VAL A 672 14.51 -5.13 -16.76
C VAL A 672 13.48 -4.38 -17.61
N HIS A 673 13.96 -3.69 -18.64
CA HIS A 673 13.10 -2.97 -19.58
C HIS A 673 13.18 -3.61 -20.97
N ALA A 674 12.04 -3.71 -21.67
CA ALA A 674 11.97 -4.41 -22.96
C ALA A 674 12.83 -3.77 -24.06
N SER A 675 13.01 -2.45 -24.00
CA SER A 675 13.72 -1.66 -25.03
C SER A 675 14.99 -0.95 -24.55
N LEU A 676 15.22 -0.89 -23.24
CA LEU A 676 16.33 -0.12 -22.64
C LEU A 676 17.23 -1.07 -21.89
N SER A 677 18.54 -1.00 -22.13
CA SER A 677 19.47 -1.82 -21.37
C SER A 677 19.62 -1.26 -19.94
N PRO A 678 19.82 -2.12 -18.94
CA PRO A 678 19.99 -1.68 -17.56
C PRO A 678 21.10 -0.65 -17.37
N SER A 679 22.23 -0.81 -18.08
CA SER A 679 23.33 0.15 -18.03
C SER A 679 22.93 1.53 -18.53
N VAL A 680 22.16 1.63 -19.62
CA VAL A 680 21.68 2.92 -20.13
C VAL A 680 20.81 3.65 -19.09
N ILE A 681 19.95 2.91 -18.39
CA ILE A 681 19.09 3.48 -17.34
C ILE A 681 19.94 3.99 -16.16
N ALA A 682 20.91 3.19 -15.70
CA ALA A 682 21.79 3.56 -14.58
C ALA A 682 22.74 4.72 -14.93
N ASP A 683 23.27 4.75 -16.16
CA ASP A 683 24.13 5.82 -16.65
C ASP A 683 23.36 7.14 -16.72
N ALA A 684 22.11 7.11 -17.24
CA ALA A 684 21.25 8.29 -17.26
C ALA A 684 20.93 8.79 -15.84
N ALA A 685 20.65 7.88 -14.90
CA ALA A 685 20.47 8.25 -13.50
C ALA A 685 21.70 8.90 -12.88
N THR A 686 22.89 8.38 -13.18
CA THR A 686 24.16 8.96 -12.73
C THR A 686 24.35 10.40 -13.22
N VAL A 687 24.03 10.69 -14.49
CA VAL A 687 24.09 12.05 -15.05
C VAL A 687 23.18 13.03 -14.30
N HIS A 688 22.07 12.54 -13.77
CA HIS A 688 21.10 13.33 -13.00
C HIS A 688 21.33 13.28 -11.48
N ASN A 689 22.50 12.82 -11.02
CA ASN A 689 22.84 12.65 -9.59
C ASN A 689 21.87 11.73 -8.84
N ILE A 690 21.32 10.71 -9.50
CA ILE A 690 20.48 9.68 -8.90
C ILE A 690 21.26 8.37 -8.87
N ALA A 691 21.67 7.93 -7.67
CA ALA A 691 22.43 6.71 -7.50
C ALA A 691 21.50 5.48 -7.49
N ILE A 692 21.49 4.75 -8.61
CA ILE A 692 20.92 3.42 -8.77
C ILE A 692 21.98 2.51 -9.40
N ARG A 693 21.74 1.19 -9.47
CA ARG A 693 22.75 0.26 -9.99
C ARG A 693 22.21 -0.63 -11.10
N ALA A 694 23.03 -0.83 -12.13
CA ALA A 694 22.87 -1.93 -13.08
C ALA A 694 23.92 -3.02 -12.79
N GLY A 695 23.51 -4.30 -12.79
CA GLY A 695 24.45 -5.39 -12.60
C GLY A 695 23.81 -6.74 -12.31
N ASP A 696 24.65 -7.70 -11.93
CA ASP A 696 24.22 -9.04 -11.50
C ASP A 696 23.95 -9.13 -9.98
N PHE A 697 24.33 -8.08 -9.25
CA PHE A 697 24.24 -7.95 -7.79
C PHE A 697 24.82 -9.15 -7.03
N LEU A 698 25.83 -9.82 -7.62
CA LEU A 698 26.43 -11.04 -7.07
C LEU A 698 25.40 -12.16 -6.84
N ALA A 699 24.32 -12.19 -7.61
CA ALA A 699 23.31 -13.26 -7.63
C ALA A 699 22.97 -13.66 -9.09
N PRO A 700 23.98 -14.09 -9.88
CA PRO A 700 23.82 -14.34 -11.31
C PRO A 700 22.82 -15.46 -11.62
N ARG A 701 22.73 -16.50 -10.77
CA ARG A 701 21.82 -17.64 -10.95
C ARG A 701 20.35 -17.24 -10.82
N LEU A 702 20.04 -16.45 -9.79
CA LEU A 702 18.73 -15.85 -9.61
C LEU A 702 18.35 -15.01 -10.84
N LEU A 703 19.24 -14.13 -11.29
CA LEU A 703 18.99 -13.30 -12.46
C LEU A 703 18.81 -14.10 -13.75
N GLU A 704 19.63 -15.13 -13.97
CA GLU A 704 19.48 -16.03 -15.11
C GLU A 704 18.07 -16.64 -15.16
N ARG A 705 17.58 -17.12 -14.01
CA ARG A 705 16.26 -17.72 -13.89
C ARG A 705 15.13 -16.69 -14.07
N CYS A 706 15.20 -15.56 -13.37
CA CYS A 706 14.19 -14.50 -13.44
C CYS A 706 14.09 -13.86 -14.83
N THR A 707 15.18 -13.86 -15.62
CA THR A 707 15.21 -13.26 -16.96
C THR A 707 15.06 -14.26 -18.10
N ALA A 708 14.98 -15.58 -17.82
CA ALA A 708 14.95 -16.64 -18.82
C ALA A 708 13.79 -16.50 -19.83
N SER A 709 12.60 -16.11 -19.37
CA SER A 709 11.41 -15.90 -20.20
C SER A 709 11.53 -14.72 -21.18
N GLN A 710 12.36 -13.73 -20.86
CA GLN A 710 12.60 -12.53 -21.67
C GLN A 710 13.65 -12.77 -22.77
N ARG A 711 14.57 -13.73 -22.56
CA ARG A 711 15.64 -14.10 -23.51
C ARG A 711 15.12 -14.71 -24.82
N GLY A 712 13.98 -15.40 -24.80
CA GLY A 712 13.35 -15.96 -26.00
C GLY A 712 12.91 -14.91 -27.03
N LYS A 713 12.60 -13.69 -26.58
CA LYS A 713 12.21 -12.54 -27.44
C LYS A 713 13.39 -11.60 -27.74
N GLN A 714 14.38 -11.50 -26.84
CA GLN A 714 15.53 -10.59 -26.97
C GLN A 714 16.65 -11.07 -27.91
N ARG A 715 16.60 -12.31 -28.44
CA ARG A 715 17.60 -12.79 -29.43
C ARG A 715 17.66 -11.97 -30.73
N LYS A 716 16.63 -11.16 -31.04
CA LYS A 716 16.63 -10.26 -32.21
C LYS A 716 17.10 -8.83 -31.91
N THR A 717 17.26 -8.43 -30.65
CA THR A 717 17.55 -7.04 -30.25
C THR A 717 18.66 -6.88 -29.21
N MET A 718 19.28 -7.96 -28.72
CA MET A 718 20.47 -7.82 -27.86
C MET A 718 21.58 -7.07 -28.60
N ILE A 719 21.82 -5.84 -28.16
CA ILE A 719 23.04 -5.09 -28.43
C ILE A 719 24.20 -5.98 -27.95
N LYS A 720 25.19 -6.21 -28.83
CA LYS A 720 26.37 -7.10 -28.66
C LYS A 720 27.21 -6.94 -27.37
N ARG A 721 26.84 -6.09 -26.40
CA ARG A 721 27.69 -5.64 -25.28
C ARG A 721 27.52 -6.39 -23.96
N GLU A 722 26.40 -7.07 -23.69
CA GLU A 722 26.13 -7.66 -22.36
C GLU A 722 26.15 -9.20 -22.44
N LYS A 723 27.24 -9.84 -21.98
CA LYS A 723 27.42 -11.32 -22.02
C LYS A 723 26.69 -12.07 -20.89
N THR A 724 26.35 -11.39 -19.80
CA THR A 724 25.68 -11.93 -18.60
C THR A 724 24.35 -11.21 -18.35
N PRO A 725 23.34 -11.86 -17.75
CA PRO A 725 22.09 -11.18 -17.44
C PRO A 725 22.33 -10.17 -16.32
N ILE A 726 21.96 -8.92 -16.59
CA ILE A 726 21.98 -7.82 -15.63
C ILE A 726 20.58 -7.20 -15.54
N ALA A 727 20.31 -6.50 -14.44
CA ALA A 727 19.06 -5.76 -14.23
C ALA A 727 19.36 -4.39 -13.60
N VAL A 728 18.37 -3.51 -13.59
CA VAL A 728 18.40 -2.28 -12.79
C VAL A 728 17.90 -2.62 -11.40
N ARG A 729 18.59 -2.18 -10.35
CA ARG A 729 18.14 -2.29 -8.96
C ARG A 729 18.04 -0.92 -8.33
N ILE A 730 16.92 -0.71 -7.67
CA ILE A 730 16.61 0.45 -6.84
C ILE A 730 16.34 -0.08 -5.44
N SER A 731 16.97 0.53 -4.43
CA SER A 731 16.88 0.10 -3.04
C SER A 731 16.79 1.29 -2.13
N LEU A 732 15.73 1.37 -1.33
CA LEU A 732 15.46 2.47 -0.41
C LEU A 732 15.89 2.10 1.01
N ALA A 733 15.97 3.10 1.87
CA ALA A 733 16.08 2.98 3.33
C ALA A 733 15.14 4.00 3.99
N HIS A 734 15.04 3.98 5.31
CA HIS A 734 14.16 4.85 6.11
C HIS A 734 14.39 6.36 5.94
N TYR A 735 15.55 6.78 5.40
CA TYR A 735 15.86 8.18 5.10
C TYR A 735 15.54 8.61 3.66
N ASN A 736 15.02 7.72 2.80
CA ASN A 736 14.56 8.11 1.48
C ASN A 736 13.16 8.72 1.54
N THR A 737 12.90 9.70 0.70
CA THR A 737 11.64 10.45 0.70
C THR A 737 10.82 10.26 -0.58
N LEU A 738 9.60 10.80 -0.60
CA LEU A 738 8.76 10.80 -1.81
C LEU A 738 9.30 11.73 -2.89
N GLU A 739 10.00 12.78 -2.51
CA GLU A 739 10.66 13.74 -3.40
C GLU A 739 11.85 13.07 -4.11
N ASP A 740 12.65 12.27 -3.39
CA ASP A 740 13.70 11.44 -3.99
C ASP A 740 13.13 10.57 -5.14
N LEU A 741 12.00 9.92 -4.87
CA LEU A 741 11.32 9.06 -5.86
C LEU A 741 10.68 9.86 -6.99
N HIS A 742 10.14 11.04 -6.72
CA HIS A 742 9.55 11.89 -7.75
C HIS A 742 10.60 12.25 -8.81
N SER A 743 11.81 12.64 -8.38
CA SER A 743 12.93 12.94 -9.29
C SER A 743 13.33 11.73 -10.13
N LEU A 744 13.37 10.54 -9.53
CA LEU A 744 13.58 9.29 -10.26
C LEU A 744 12.47 9.04 -11.29
N PHE A 745 11.21 9.24 -10.94
CA PHE A 745 10.08 9.02 -11.85
C PHE A 745 10.15 9.95 -13.06
N VAL A 746 10.40 11.25 -12.81
CA VAL A 746 10.59 12.25 -13.87
C VAL A 746 11.70 11.82 -14.82
N LEU A 747 12.87 11.46 -14.28
CA LEU A 747 13.99 10.97 -15.07
C LEU A 747 13.58 9.77 -15.93
N LEU A 748 13.06 8.70 -15.31
CA LEU A 748 12.72 7.47 -16.01
C LEU A 748 11.70 7.73 -17.13
N THR A 749 10.70 8.57 -16.88
CA THR A 749 9.72 8.95 -17.91
C THR A 749 10.29 9.79 -19.05
N SER A 750 11.38 10.54 -18.81
CA SER A 750 12.04 11.33 -19.86
C SER A 750 12.99 10.53 -20.75
N LEU A 751 13.31 9.28 -20.39
CA LEU A 751 14.21 8.45 -21.19
C LEU A 751 13.55 8.08 -22.53
N PRO A 752 14.19 8.35 -23.69
CA PRO A 752 13.68 7.93 -24.99
C PRO A 752 13.44 6.41 -25.01
N GLY A 753 12.25 5.96 -25.43
CA GLY A 753 11.91 4.55 -25.44
C GLY A 753 11.38 3.98 -24.12
N TRP A 754 11.30 4.76 -23.03
CA TRP A 754 10.64 4.32 -21.79
C TRP A 754 9.15 4.03 -22.02
N GLN A 755 8.43 4.91 -22.72
CA GLN A 755 7.01 4.70 -23.03
C GLN A 755 6.73 4.07 -24.42
N ASP A 756 7.60 4.34 -25.41
CA ASP A 756 7.29 4.23 -26.86
C ASP A 756 6.94 2.86 -27.46
#